data_AF-L7VTJ9-F1
#
_entry.id   AF-L7VTJ9-F1
#
_cell.length_a   1.000
_cell.length_b   1.000
_cell.length_c   1.000
_cell.angle_alpha   90.00
_cell.angle_beta   90.00
_cell.angle_gamma   90.00
#
_symmetry.space_group_name_H-M   'P 1'
#
loop_
_entity.id
_entity.type
_entity.pdbx_description
1 polymer ?
#
loop_
_entity_poly.entity_id
_entity_poly.type
_entity_poly.pdbx_seq_one_letter_code
_entity_poly.pdbx_strand_id
1 'polypeptide(L)'
;MNIQLFLQHIRQGRQTFLCSLLFLSLCLSTTLPAAAEEAPLTVIDAPFGRFPQVELRDPTPNANDHFGSQVVVLRNGNIVVAEPDDDTAALNAGAVHLFDGLTGLLISTVTGSHANDQVGSGGVWALANDNFLFLSRGWDNGTTADVGAVTWGNGVSGVSGVVSAANSLVGAQTGDVAGKGEIVLLPNGNYVVVSPLWDNGALLDVGAVTWGNGVTGAVGLINAGNSLIGAQANDAVGSEGVVALTNGNYVVSSSLWDHGALVNAGAVTWGNGATGSTGVVTAANSLVGATQEAALGNGKVVALTNGNYVVSTPRLTIGGVPNAGAVTWGHGATGSVGAVGVSNSLVGIYPNDYVGAHVVALSNGNYVVSSYFWNNKGSTPNAGAVTWGNGRSGSSGVVAPDNSLVGTQANHYVGLGGVVALSNGNYVVASPSWDNGTVMEAGAVTWGDGNLGRVGVVSPSNSLVGERLGDQVGGRITALSNGNYVVLSPGWDNGAMVNAGAATWADGAKGLTGVIAVTNSLIGATANELIGNGGALALRNGHYVVSSPFWRNGSIPYAGAATWGNGTTGTVGLVATSNSLVGTQENDYVGERLVALSNGHYVVNSPSWNNGSMIDVGAATWVDGTRTTADVVTANNSLVGTHPYDALGAAPETLLQSAAVAADSSSEVSEERLSAEPVVAAQANDSAGSGVLALRDGNYVVISPLWENGALSDAGAATWVDGRTGQTVDGQRTITPQNSLIGSADVGMLATVAEEPVNNSLVATINGGSTGQVRVGFADPNQLRYRRGQPQALQVTPGLLARPLQASTPVTVQANTDLRLSSPLSVKLVNGVGGALTLQAGRSLLLDASLTSADGAVTLIANDTLASGVVDRARQPGAASLVMAPNTTLDVGTGALLVELRDGAGKRYTDSGAISLQRVGAGALVVNNLGTAPNSDLLLLGPVNTVGAQRYGTPHGSTTVAANLTTSNAPIHFADSVVINPGVTVNSGSAAVELSGTGVQTFQATGAILGNVIHRGTGTLRLLGALTIGGALQQTAGLWDANGQALTVRGAANMSGGVYRPDVAPQTFGGALTLATGATLRVDLNGLNGQSSQLQVAGAVNVTGATLQVVTGFTPSTGASFMLIDNDSNSPVVGTFAGLPQGATLVVGGVTFQMNYQGGDGNDVVLTVVPGRVLTLTPTATSTAPTATPTPTTTTTPPVTLTPPVTLTPPVTLTPPTSDPRTGQQTIYLPVVAR
;
A
#
# COMPACT_ATOMS: atom_id res chain seq x y z
N MET A 1 30.93 -28.58 64.11
CA MET A 1 32.17 -29.21 63.63
C MET A 1 31.95 -29.55 62.17
N ASN A 2 32.39 -28.75 61.20
CA ASN A 2 33.21 -27.53 61.28
C ASN A 2 32.55 -26.30 60.65
N ILE A 3 32.97 -25.13 61.13
CA ILE A 3 32.84 -23.83 60.47
C ILE A 3 34.20 -23.52 59.83
N GLN A 4 34.21 -22.58 58.87
CA GLN A 4 35.34 -22.15 58.02
C GLN A 4 35.65 -23.05 56.82
N LEU A 5 35.23 -22.56 55.66
CA LEU A 5 36.22 -22.12 54.66
C LEU A 5 35.71 -20.85 53.96
N PHE A 6 36.59 -19.85 53.89
CA PHE A 6 36.55 -18.66 53.03
C PHE A 6 35.30 -17.75 52.99
N LEU A 7 35.15 -16.93 54.03
CA LEU A 7 34.96 -15.48 53.80
C LEU A 7 36.28 -14.87 53.28
N GLN A 8 36.23 -13.61 52.80
CA GLN A 8 37.30 -12.77 52.23
C GLN A 8 37.42 -12.87 50.70
N HIS A 9 37.59 -11.78 49.92
CA HIS A 9 37.58 -10.30 50.10
C HIS A 9 37.28 -9.75 48.66
N ILE A 10 36.65 -8.61 48.32
CA ILE A 10 36.65 -7.19 48.74
C ILE A 10 35.26 -6.63 48.30
N ARG A 11 34.37 -6.12 49.15
CA ARG A 11 34.22 -4.74 49.70
C ARG A 11 33.87 -3.60 48.70
N GLN A 12 32.80 -2.87 49.08
CA GLN A 12 32.49 -1.45 48.83
C GLN A 12 31.96 -1.01 47.45
N GLY A 13 30.83 -0.28 47.49
CA GLY A 13 30.14 0.27 46.30
C GLY A 13 28.71 0.76 46.58
N ARG A 14 28.39 1.21 47.79
CA ARG A 14 27.02 1.64 48.18
C ARG A 14 27.06 2.87 49.08
N GLN A 15 26.46 3.96 48.63
CA GLN A 15 26.15 5.29 49.23
C GLN A 15 26.07 6.26 48.01
N THR A 16 25.06 7.09 47.77
CA THR A 16 23.76 7.30 48.43
C THR A 16 22.84 8.02 47.42
N PHE A 17 21.50 7.85 47.51
CA PHE A 17 20.54 8.95 47.67
C PHE A 17 19.12 8.40 47.90
N LEU A 18 18.24 9.22 48.47
CA LEU A 18 16.89 8.84 48.92
C LEU A 18 15.82 9.20 47.87
N CYS A 19 14.83 8.32 47.67
CA CYS A 19 13.44 8.66 47.99
C CYS A 19 12.50 7.43 48.03
N SER A 20 11.52 7.50 48.93
CA SER A 20 10.18 6.88 48.88
C SER A 20 10.04 5.42 48.43
N LEU A 21 10.07 4.49 49.39
CA LEU A 21 9.51 3.14 49.23
C LEU A 21 8.27 2.97 50.11
N LEU A 22 7.11 2.71 49.50
CA LEU A 22 5.93 2.12 50.13
C LEU A 22 5.24 1.20 49.09
N PHE A 23 4.56 0.14 49.54
CA PHE A 23 4.16 -1.06 48.76
C PHE A 23 5.40 -1.87 48.29
N LEU A 24 5.54 -3.16 48.61
CA LEU A 24 4.69 -4.27 48.16
C LEU A 24 4.91 -5.55 49.01
N SER A 25 3.84 -6.28 49.36
CA SER A 25 3.77 -7.72 49.75
C SER A 25 2.44 -7.99 50.48
N LEU A 26 1.71 -9.10 50.31
CA LEU A 26 1.87 -10.28 49.44
C LEU A 26 0.49 -10.94 49.17
N CYS A 27 0.37 -11.67 48.05
CA CYS A 27 -0.54 -12.80 47.67
C CYS A 27 -1.80 -13.19 48.50
N LEU A 28 -2.84 -13.83 47.94
CA LEU A 28 -2.91 -14.72 46.76
C LEU A 28 -4.34 -14.83 46.14
N SER A 29 -4.41 -15.21 44.86
CA SER A 29 -5.52 -15.92 44.15
C SER A 29 -6.97 -15.38 44.19
N THR A 30 -7.45 -14.89 43.03
CA THR A 30 -8.40 -15.67 42.17
C THR A 30 -8.52 -15.06 40.77
N THR A 31 -8.66 -15.93 39.75
CA THR A 31 -9.13 -15.67 38.37
C THR A 31 -8.72 -14.36 37.68
N LEU A 32 -7.66 -14.43 36.87
CA LEU A 32 -7.52 -13.61 35.65
C LEU A 32 -8.09 -14.41 34.46
N PRO A 33 -9.15 -13.91 33.78
CA PRO A 33 -9.50 -14.34 32.42
C PRO A 33 -9.18 -13.22 31.40
N ALA A 34 -8.67 -13.62 30.24
CA ALA A 34 -8.33 -12.79 29.08
C ALA A 34 -7.26 -11.70 29.29
N ALA A 35 -6.33 -11.57 28.33
CA ALA A 35 -5.55 -10.35 28.17
C ALA A 35 -6.49 -9.20 27.77
N ALA A 36 -6.13 -7.96 28.12
CA ALA A 36 -6.82 -6.80 27.60
C ALA A 36 -6.55 -6.72 26.08
N GLU A 37 -7.59 -6.98 25.27
CA GLU A 37 -7.55 -6.74 23.84
C GLU A 37 -7.34 -5.24 23.60
N GLU A 38 -6.11 -4.84 23.23
CA GLU A 38 -5.77 -3.44 23.03
C GLU A 38 -6.69 -2.83 21.96
N ALA A 39 -7.38 -1.76 22.34
CA ALA A 39 -8.41 -1.14 21.51
C ALA A 39 -7.84 -0.71 20.15
N PRO A 40 -8.52 -1.01 19.02
CA PRO A 40 -8.15 -0.41 17.74
C PRO A 40 -8.13 1.12 17.89
N LEU A 41 -7.08 1.73 17.33
CA LEU A 41 -6.67 3.11 17.57
C LEU A 41 -5.58 3.44 16.54
N THR A 42 -5.63 4.59 15.86
CA THR A 42 -4.49 5.04 15.04
C THR A 42 -3.65 6.05 15.81
N VAL A 43 -2.38 5.72 16.07
CA VAL A 43 -1.44 6.56 16.84
C VAL A 43 -0.35 7.10 15.93
N ILE A 44 -0.18 8.42 15.94
CA ILE A 44 0.92 9.12 15.26
C ILE A 44 2.02 9.40 16.31
N ASP A 45 3.16 8.71 16.22
CA ASP A 45 4.23 8.76 17.24
C ASP A 45 5.68 8.79 16.69
N ALA A 46 6.61 9.40 17.42
CA ALA A 46 7.93 9.82 16.93
C ALA A 46 9.19 9.11 17.50
N PRO A 47 9.29 8.75 18.79
CA PRO A 47 10.57 8.25 19.33
C PRO A 47 10.77 6.73 19.19
N PHE A 48 9.68 5.95 19.30
CA PHE A 48 9.72 4.48 19.31
C PHE A 48 8.69 3.84 18.36
N GLY A 49 7.96 4.65 17.59
CA GLY A 49 6.91 4.19 16.69
C GLY A 49 7.44 3.22 15.62
N ARG A 50 6.67 2.16 15.35
CA ARG A 50 6.99 1.17 14.31
C ARG A 50 6.51 1.63 12.92
N PHE A 51 7.08 1.04 11.86
CA PHE A 51 6.57 1.11 10.50
C PHE A 51 5.10 0.65 10.45
N PRO A 52 4.22 1.27 9.63
CA PRO A 52 2.81 0.91 9.58
C PRO A 52 2.61 -0.54 9.13
N GLN A 53 1.95 -1.34 9.95
CA GLN A 53 1.72 -2.77 9.68
C GLN A 53 0.44 -3.28 10.34
N VAL A 54 -0.18 -4.27 9.70
CA VAL A 54 -1.26 -5.12 10.26
C VAL A 54 -0.67 -6.50 10.51
N GLU A 55 -0.91 -7.09 11.68
CA GLU A 55 -0.57 -8.48 11.98
C GLU A 55 -1.69 -9.40 11.45
N LEU A 56 -1.37 -10.42 10.66
CA LEU A 56 -2.33 -11.52 10.46
C LEU A 56 -2.25 -12.37 11.71
N ARG A 57 -3.32 -12.36 12.50
CA ARG A 57 -3.37 -13.14 13.74
C ARG A 57 -3.75 -14.57 13.42
N ASP A 58 -2.80 -15.45 13.69
CA ASP A 58 -3.00 -16.84 14.09
C ASP A 58 -4.33 -17.00 14.87
N PRO A 59 -5.28 -17.83 14.38
CA PRO A 59 -6.57 -18.03 15.05
C PRO A 59 -6.50 -18.91 16.30
N THR A 60 -5.45 -19.72 16.45
CA THR A 60 -5.36 -20.88 17.35
C THR A 60 -3.94 -21.09 17.93
N PRO A 61 -3.28 -20.04 18.46
CA PRO A 61 -1.83 -20.05 18.71
C PRO A 61 -1.37 -21.02 19.79
N ASN A 62 -0.57 -22.02 19.41
CA ASN A 62 0.20 -22.86 20.35
C ASN A 62 1.71 -22.60 20.22
N ALA A 63 2.56 -23.61 20.37
CA ALA A 63 4.00 -23.47 20.23
C ALA A 63 4.58 -24.53 19.29
N ASN A 64 5.33 -24.04 18.29
CA ASN A 64 5.96 -24.73 17.16
C ASN A 64 5.04 -25.06 15.97
N ASP A 65 3.84 -24.46 15.91
CA ASP A 65 2.83 -24.64 14.84
C ASP A 65 3.27 -24.08 13.46
N HIS A 66 4.25 -23.17 13.48
CA HIS A 66 4.86 -22.50 12.31
C HIS A 66 3.89 -21.66 11.44
N PHE A 67 3.07 -20.82 12.07
CA PHE A 67 2.19 -19.85 11.39
C PHE A 67 2.97 -18.98 10.39
N GLY A 68 2.67 -19.12 9.10
CA GLY A 68 3.34 -18.37 8.04
C GLY A 68 4.53 -19.05 7.38
N SER A 69 4.81 -20.30 7.72
CA SER A 69 5.76 -21.20 7.03
C SER A 69 5.74 -21.06 5.50
N GLN A 70 4.54 -20.94 4.92
CA GLN A 70 4.35 -20.33 3.60
C GLN A 70 3.22 -19.30 3.65
N VAL A 71 3.42 -18.18 2.94
CA VAL A 71 2.41 -17.14 2.71
C VAL A 71 2.28 -16.88 1.21
N VAL A 72 1.05 -16.88 0.71
CA VAL A 72 0.75 -16.65 -0.72
C VAL A 72 -0.28 -15.55 -0.85
N VAL A 73 0.12 -14.47 -1.55
CA VAL A 73 -0.76 -13.34 -1.85
C VAL A 73 -1.55 -13.60 -3.12
N LEU A 74 -2.88 -13.49 -3.03
CA LEU A 74 -3.80 -13.69 -4.13
C LEU A 74 -4.02 -12.39 -4.92
N ARG A 75 -4.36 -12.54 -6.20
CA ARG A 75 -4.57 -11.42 -7.14
C ARG A 75 -5.74 -10.50 -6.81
N ASN A 76 -6.64 -10.92 -5.91
CA ASN A 76 -7.72 -10.11 -5.36
C ASN A 76 -7.32 -9.35 -4.07
N GLY A 77 -6.09 -9.52 -3.58
CA GLY A 77 -5.57 -8.91 -2.36
C GLY A 77 -5.82 -9.71 -1.08
N ASN A 78 -6.44 -10.90 -1.15
CA ASN A 78 -6.52 -11.82 -0.01
C ASN A 78 -5.18 -12.58 0.15
N ILE A 79 -4.94 -13.10 1.35
CA ILE A 79 -3.66 -13.74 1.71
C ILE A 79 -3.95 -15.15 2.25
N VAL A 80 -3.32 -16.16 1.64
CA VAL A 80 -3.32 -17.53 2.15
C VAL A 80 -2.11 -17.71 3.06
N VAL A 81 -2.31 -18.33 4.21
CA VAL A 81 -1.27 -18.62 5.21
C VAL A 81 -1.32 -20.11 5.54
N ALA A 82 -0.17 -20.78 5.48
CA ALA A 82 -0.02 -22.18 5.88
C ALA A 82 0.61 -22.29 7.28
N GLU A 83 0.13 -23.26 8.04
CA GLU A 83 0.51 -23.58 9.40
C GLU A 83 0.55 -25.11 9.53
N PRO A 84 1.55 -25.78 8.95
CA PRO A 84 1.54 -27.23 8.73
C PRO A 84 1.65 -28.04 10.02
N ASP A 85 2.06 -27.43 11.12
CA ASP A 85 2.25 -28.10 12.40
C ASP A 85 1.22 -27.65 13.47
N ASP A 86 0.08 -27.05 13.07
CA ASP A 86 -1.05 -26.79 13.99
C ASP A 86 -1.43 -28.04 14.79
N ASP A 87 -1.38 -27.88 16.12
CA ASP A 87 -1.67 -28.92 17.11
C ASP A 87 -3.16 -28.95 17.53
N THR A 88 -3.97 -27.99 17.08
CA THR A 88 -5.33 -27.74 17.61
C THR A 88 -6.32 -28.87 17.29
N ALA A 89 -6.21 -29.49 16.12
CA ALA A 89 -7.06 -30.63 15.75
C ALA A 89 -6.48 -31.98 16.24
N ALA A 90 -5.17 -32.17 16.03
CA ALA A 90 -4.33 -33.27 16.52
C ALA A 90 -2.85 -32.88 16.36
N LEU A 91 -1.93 -33.66 16.95
CA LEU A 91 -0.48 -33.40 16.89
C LEU A 91 0.03 -33.24 15.44
N ASN A 92 0.55 -32.08 15.06
CA ASN A 92 0.94 -31.73 13.68
C ASN A 92 -0.18 -32.01 12.64
N ALA A 93 -1.45 -31.76 12.97
CA ALA A 93 -2.56 -31.92 12.02
C ALA A 93 -2.48 -30.88 10.89
N GLY A 94 -2.02 -29.68 11.22
CA GLY A 94 -1.82 -28.58 10.30
C GLY A 94 -3.11 -27.89 9.86
N ALA A 95 -2.95 -26.65 9.41
CA ALA A 95 -4.01 -25.79 8.94
C ALA A 95 -3.59 -24.90 7.76
N VAL A 96 -4.59 -24.51 6.95
CA VAL A 96 -4.46 -23.46 5.95
C VAL A 96 -5.57 -22.45 6.13
N HIS A 97 -5.18 -21.17 6.18
CA HIS A 97 -6.06 -20.04 6.45
C HIS A 97 -6.15 -19.11 5.24
N LEU A 98 -7.32 -18.51 5.05
CA LEU A 98 -7.51 -17.38 4.14
C LEU A 98 -7.81 -16.13 4.95
N PHE A 99 -7.07 -15.05 4.73
CA PHE A 99 -7.27 -13.73 5.34
C PHE A 99 -7.65 -12.68 4.29
N ASP A 100 -8.51 -11.75 4.70
CA ASP A 100 -8.77 -10.49 4.00
C ASP A 100 -7.53 -9.59 4.15
N GLY A 101 -6.74 -9.46 3.08
CA GLY A 101 -5.46 -8.73 3.12
C GLY A 101 -5.62 -7.21 3.20
N LEU A 102 -6.84 -6.66 3.11
CA LEU A 102 -7.16 -5.27 3.43
C LEU A 102 -7.56 -5.11 4.90
N THR A 103 -8.47 -5.94 5.42
CA THR A 103 -9.02 -5.77 6.77
C THR A 103 -8.23 -6.47 7.88
N GLY A 104 -7.40 -7.46 7.54
CA GLY A 104 -6.64 -8.29 8.50
C GLY A 104 -7.51 -9.34 9.22
N LEU A 105 -8.68 -9.66 8.68
CA LEU A 105 -9.64 -10.59 9.28
C LEU A 105 -9.57 -11.97 8.60
N LEU A 106 -9.72 -13.02 9.39
CA LEU A 106 -9.87 -14.39 8.91
C LEU A 106 -11.17 -14.54 8.10
N ILE A 107 -11.09 -15.24 6.97
CA ILE A 107 -12.19 -15.62 6.08
C ILE A 107 -12.53 -17.11 6.26
N SER A 108 -11.51 -17.99 6.24
CA SER A 108 -11.68 -19.44 6.36
C SER A 108 -10.48 -20.12 7.02
N THR A 109 -10.72 -21.29 7.63
CA THR A 109 -9.69 -22.24 8.10
C THR A 109 -10.09 -23.64 7.67
N VAL A 110 -9.16 -24.38 7.07
CA VAL A 110 -9.25 -25.82 6.83
C VAL A 110 -8.11 -26.54 7.56
N THR A 111 -8.39 -27.65 8.21
CA THR A 111 -7.44 -28.37 9.09
C THR A 111 -7.25 -29.82 8.69
N GLY A 112 -6.22 -30.45 9.25
CA GLY A 112 -6.15 -31.91 9.42
C GLY A 112 -7.19 -32.44 10.42
N SER A 113 -7.05 -33.72 10.73
CA SER A 113 -7.93 -34.54 11.57
C SER A 113 -7.20 -35.70 12.27
N HIS A 114 -6.04 -36.12 11.75
CA HIS A 114 -5.15 -37.11 12.35
C HIS A 114 -3.77 -36.50 12.62
N ALA A 115 -2.95 -37.20 13.39
CA ALA A 115 -1.63 -36.71 13.77
C ALA A 115 -0.63 -36.85 12.62
N ASN A 116 0.08 -35.76 12.31
CA ASN A 116 0.95 -35.60 11.13
C ASN A 116 0.24 -35.53 9.77
N ASP A 117 -1.07 -35.23 9.74
CA ASP A 117 -1.79 -34.86 8.50
C ASP A 117 -1.09 -33.70 7.76
N GLN A 118 -0.37 -32.86 8.51
CA GLN A 118 0.45 -31.72 8.10
C GLN A 118 -0.16 -30.90 6.96
N VAL A 119 -1.38 -30.42 7.17
CA VAL A 119 -2.15 -29.75 6.12
C VAL A 119 -1.47 -28.45 5.65
N GLY A 120 -1.19 -28.38 4.34
CA GLY A 120 -0.46 -27.27 3.70
C GLY A 120 1.07 -27.48 3.56
N SER A 121 1.65 -28.49 4.22
CA SER A 121 3.11 -28.77 4.21
C SER A 121 3.74 -29.00 2.83
N GLY A 122 2.96 -29.46 1.85
CA GLY A 122 3.43 -29.70 0.49
C GLY A 122 3.50 -28.46 -0.38
N GLY A 123 2.98 -27.32 0.10
CA GLY A 123 3.00 -26.03 -0.58
C GLY A 123 1.62 -25.46 -0.90
N VAL A 124 1.60 -24.18 -1.25
CA VAL A 124 0.44 -23.37 -1.62
C VAL A 124 0.70 -22.65 -2.95
N TRP A 125 -0.30 -22.57 -3.84
CA TRP A 125 -0.22 -21.92 -5.14
C TRP A 125 -1.42 -21.01 -5.40
N ALA A 126 -1.17 -19.77 -5.86
CA ALA A 126 -2.21 -18.88 -6.36
C ALA A 126 -2.57 -19.20 -7.82
N LEU A 127 -3.86 -19.32 -8.12
CA LEU A 127 -4.37 -19.51 -9.48
C LEU A 127 -4.55 -18.15 -10.19
N ALA A 128 -4.62 -18.19 -11.53
CA ALA A 128 -4.73 -16.98 -12.35
C ALA A 128 -6.08 -16.24 -12.19
N ASN A 129 -7.07 -16.89 -11.58
CA ASN A 129 -8.45 -16.45 -11.34
C ASN A 129 -8.74 -16.22 -9.84
N ASP A 130 -7.73 -15.79 -9.09
CA ASP A 130 -7.75 -15.41 -7.67
C ASP A 130 -7.97 -16.57 -6.67
N ASN A 131 -8.35 -17.77 -7.13
CA ASN A 131 -8.45 -18.98 -6.30
C ASN A 131 -7.06 -19.52 -5.91
N PHE A 132 -7.02 -20.56 -5.07
CA PHE A 132 -5.75 -21.18 -4.64
C PHE A 132 -5.83 -22.71 -4.56
N LEU A 133 -4.65 -23.32 -4.51
CA LEU A 133 -4.43 -24.74 -4.23
C LEU A 133 -3.47 -24.87 -3.06
N PHE A 134 -3.58 -25.96 -2.31
CA PHE A 134 -2.51 -26.42 -1.42
C PHE A 134 -2.40 -27.95 -1.41
N LEU A 135 -1.22 -28.42 -1.00
CA LEU A 135 -0.86 -29.84 -0.94
C LEU A 135 -0.57 -30.23 0.52
N SER A 136 -1.12 -31.36 0.94
CA SER A 136 -0.90 -31.98 2.25
C SER A 136 -0.34 -33.38 2.01
N ARG A 137 0.98 -33.56 2.18
CA ARG A 137 1.65 -34.81 1.78
C ARG A 137 1.41 -35.95 2.77
N GLY A 138 1.53 -35.68 4.07
CA GLY A 138 1.27 -36.66 5.15
C GLY A 138 -0.21 -36.90 5.46
N TRP A 139 -1.16 -36.49 4.60
CA TRP A 139 -2.58 -36.57 4.95
C TRP A 139 -3.12 -38.01 4.95
N ASP A 140 -3.79 -38.37 6.04
CA ASP A 140 -4.29 -39.70 6.36
C ASP A 140 -5.81 -39.82 6.14
N ASN A 141 -6.22 -40.80 5.33
CA ASN A 141 -7.63 -41.12 5.13
C ASN A 141 -8.11 -42.13 6.19
N GLY A 142 -8.30 -41.61 7.41
CA GLY A 142 -8.79 -42.35 8.58
C GLY A 142 -7.73 -43.27 9.19
N THR A 143 -7.61 -44.49 8.67
CA THR A 143 -6.56 -45.45 9.09
C THR A 143 -5.61 -45.81 7.95
N THR A 144 -5.77 -45.18 6.79
CA THR A 144 -4.88 -45.36 5.64
C THR A 144 -3.87 -44.21 5.66
N ALA A 145 -2.64 -44.52 6.06
CA ALA A 145 -1.60 -43.53 6.24
C ALA A 145 -1.04 -43.01 4.91
N ASP A 146 -0.52 -41.77 4.85
CA ASP A 146 0.24 -41.22 3.71
C ASP A 146 -0.50 -41.31 2.34
N VAL A 147 -1.83 -41.11 2.30
CA VAL A 147 -2.54 -41.09 1.00
C VAL A 147 -2.39 -39.76 0.27
N GLY A 148 -2.11 -38.69 1.01
CA GLY A 148 -1.94 -37.32 0.52
C GLY A 148 -3.24 -36.67 0.01
N ALA A 149 -3.26 -35.34 0.00
CA ALA A 149 -4.39 -34.54 -0.47
C ALA A 149 -3.95 -33.28 -1.21
N VAL A 150 -4.58 -33.02 -2.37
CA VAL A 150 -4.56 -31.70 -3.03
C VAL A 150 -5.94 -31.05 -2.87
N THR A 151 -5.96 -29.89 -2.24
CA THR A 151 -7.19 -29.16 -1.92
C THR A 151 -7.28 -27.88 -2.73
N TRP A 152 -8.47 -27.57 -3.24
CA TRP A 152 -8.77 -26.30 -3.90
C TRP A 152 -9.53 -25.38 -2.95
N GLY A 153 -9.13 -24.10 -2.91
CA GLY A 153 -9.76 -23.06 -2.11
C GLY A 153 -10.26 -21.92 -2.99
N ASN A 154 -11.48 -21.45 -2.73
CA ASN A 154 -12.01 -20.28 -3.42
C ASN A 154 -11.30 -18.99 -2.93
N GLY A 155 -10.93 -18.09 -3.82
CA GLY A 155 -10.17 -16.88 -3.47
C GLY A 155 -10.91 -15.88 -2.59
N VAL A 156 -12.25 -15.99 -2.47
CA VAL A 156 -13.13 -15.04 -1.76
C VAL A 156 -13.80 -15.67 -0.54
N SER A 157 -14.19 -16.94 -0.60
CA SER A 157 -14.82 -17.67 0.53
C SER A 157 -13.91 -18.73 1.17
N GLY A 158 -12.76 -19.02 0.58
CA GLY A 158 -11.84 -20.06 1.01
C GLY A 158 -12.40 -21.48 0.88
N VAL A 159 -11.93 -22.33 1.78
CA VAL A 159 -12.40 -23.70 2.05
C VAL A 159 -12.33 -23.90 3.57
N SER A 160 -13.32 -24.61 4.14
CA SER A 160 -13.48 -24.71 5.60
C SER A 160 -13.85 -26.12 6.05
N GLY A 161 -13.44 -26.49 7.26
CA GLY A 161 -13.66 -27.81 7.87
C GLY A 161 -12.39 -28.67 7.84
N VAL A 162 -12.55 -29.99 7.83
CA VAL A 162 -11.42 -30.94 7.70
C VAL A 162 -11.14 -31.27 6.23
N VAL A 163 -9.90 -31.60 5.90
CA VAL A 163 -9.52 -32.20 4.61
C VAL A 163 -10.19 -33.57 4.44
N SER A 164 -10.68 -33.87 3.23
CA SER A 164 -11.37 -35.13 2.92
C SER A 164 -11.52 -35.35 1.40
N ALA A 165 -11.92 -36.56 1.00
CA ALA A 165 -12.31 -36.85 -0.39
C ALA A 165 -13.54 -36.05 -0.91
N ALA A 166 -14.22 -35.25 -0.08
CA ALA A 166 -15.36 -34.43 -0.49
C ALA A 166 -14.96 -33.00 -0.92
N ASN A 167 -13.82 -32.49 -0.44
CA ASN A 167 -13.27 -31.16 -0.72
C ASN A 167 -11.85 -31.18 -1.33
N SER A 168 -11.20 -32.34 -1.37
CA SER A 168 -9.85 -32.54 -1.88
C SER A 168 -9.77 -33.75 -2.83
N LEU A 169 -8.79 -33.72 -3.74
CA LEU A 169 -8.35 -34.87 -4.52
C LEU A 169 -7.35 -35.67 -3.68
N VAL A 170 -7.61 -36.96 -3.45
CA VAL A 170 -6.85 -37.77 -2.49
C VAL A 170 -6.50 -39.16 -3.03
N GLY A 171 -5.48 -39.80 -2.43
CA GLY A 171 -5.18 -41.21 -2.66
C GLY A 171 -6.21 -42.17 -2.05
N ALA A 172 -6.07 -43.44 -2.37
CA ALA A 172 -6.87 -44.55 -1.86
C ALA A 172 -6.03 -45.60 -1.10
N GLN A 173 -4.70 -45.60 -1.24
CA GLN A 173 -3.79 -46.58 -0.66
C GLN A 173 -2.59 -45.92 0.04
N THR A 174 -1.99 -46.63 0.99
CA THR A 174 -0.89 -46.09 1.80
C THR A 174 0.37 -45.91 0.98
N GLY A 175 0.87 -44.67 0.91
CA GLY A 175 2.02 -44.29 0.11
C GLY A 175 1.69 -43.62 -1.22
N ASP A 176 0.40 -43.59 -1.63
CA ASP A 176 -0.07 -42.91 -2.86
C ASP A 176 0.42 -41.46 -2.95
N VAL A 177 0.46 -40.78 -1.79
CA VAL A 177 0.78 -39.35 -1.59
C VAL A 177 0.33 -38.48 -2.77
N ALA A 178 -0.98 -38.30 -2.92
CA ALA A 178 -1.56 -37.54 -4.02
C ALA A 178 -0.90 -36.15 -4.16
N GLY A 179 -0.36 -35.85 -5.35
CA GLY A 179 0.40 -34.63 -5.63
C GLY A 179 1.86 -34.63 -5.19
N LYS A 180 2.47 -35.78 -4.86
CA LYS A 180 3.91 -35.90 -4.52
C LYS A 180 4.87 -35.44 -5.62
N GLY A 181 4.43 -35.46 -6.88
CA GLY A 181 5.13 -34.80 -7.98
C GLY A 181 4.96 -33.28 -7.90
N GLU A 182 4.48 -32.69 -8.99
CA GLU A 182 4.24 -31.26 -9.13
C GLU A 182 2.76 -30.90 -9.35
N ILE A 183 2.43 -29.65 -9.07
CA ILE A 183 1.16 -29.01 -9.45
C ILE A 183 1.48 -27.97 -10.54
N VAL A 184 0.99 -28.23 -11.75
CA VAL A 184 1.30 -27.43 -12.94
C VAL A 184 0.13 -26.52 -13.27
N LEU A 185 0.36 -25.21 -13.22
CA LEU A 185 -0.64 -24.20 -13.53
C LEU A 185 -0.71 -23.96 -15.04
N LEU A 186 -1.92 -24.03 -15.61
CA LEU A 186 -2.13 -23.86 -17.05
C LEU A 186 -2.45 -22.39 -17.38
N PRO A 187 -1.99 -21.84 -18.51
CA PRO A 187 -2.28 -20.44 -18.91
C PRO A 187 -3.75 -20.06 -19.05
N ASN A 188 -4.67 -21.04 -19.09
CA ASN A 188 -6.12 -20.81 -19.09
C ASN A 188 -6.76 -20.75 -17.68
N GLY A 189 -5.96 -20.86 -16.61
CA GLY A 189 -6.39 -20.80 -15.22
C GLY A 189 -6.72 -22.15 -14.58
N ASN A 190 -6.70 -23.25 -15.34
CA ASN A 190 -6.81 -24.60 -14.80
C ASN A 190 -5.46 -25.11 -14.27
N TYR A 191 -5.45 -26.32 -13.71
CA TYR A 191 -4.24 -26.94 -13.16
C TYR A 191 -4.15 -28.43 -13.47
N VAL A 192 -2.98 -29.02 -13.23
CA VAL A 192 -2.73 -30.46 -13.34
C VAL A 192 -1.99 -30.91 -12.08
N VAL A 193 -2.41 -32.04 -11.50
CA VAL A 193 -1.78 -32.68 -10.33
C VAL A 193 -1.06 -33.94 -10.77
N VAL A 194 0.19 -34.10 -10.37
CA VAL A 194 1.03 -35.27 -10.69
C VAL A 194 1.25 -36.13 -9.44
N SER A 195 0.74 -37.36 -9.47
CA SER A 195 0.85 -38.37 -8.42
C SER A 195 1.58 -39.60 -8.98
N PRO A 196 2.92 -39.58 -9.12
CA PRO A 196 3.63 -40.62 -9.86
C PRO A 196 3.72 -41.95 -9.11
N LEU A 197 3.56 -41.93 -7.77
CA LEU A 197 3.56 -43.11 -6.89
C LEU A 197 2.14 -43.62 -6.58
N TRP A 198 1.16 -43.32 -7.44
CA TRP A 198 -0.23 -43.73 -7.21
C TRP A 198 -0.47 -45.19 -7.62
N ASP A 199 -1.04 -45.98 -6.71
CA ASP A 199 -1.26 -47.40 -6.85
C ASP A 199 -2.69 -47.72 -7.33
N ASN A 200 -2.80 -48.46 -8.44
CA ASN A 200 -4.10 -48.88 -9.00
C ASN A 200 -4.53 -50.23 -8.42
N GLY A 201 -4.86 -50.25 -7.11
CA GLY A 201 -5.06 -51.48 -6.35
C GLY A 201 -3.74 -52.23 -6.18
N ALA A 202 -3.70 -53.51 -6.56
CA ALA A 202 -2.49 -54.33 -6.43
C ALA A 202 -1.40 -54.06 -7.49
N LEU A 203 -1.54 -53.02 -8.31
CA LEU A 203 -0.51 -52.54 -9.24
C LEU A 203 0.17 -51.32 -8.61
N LEU A 204 1.43 -51.49 -8.23
CA LEU A 204 2.24 -50.47 -7.55
C LEU A 204 2.81 -49.44 -8.53
N ASP A 205 2.96 -48.18 -8.10
CA ASP A 205 3.64 -47.10 -8.84
C ASP A 205 3.16 -46.97 -10.30
N VAL A 206 1.85 -47.13 -10.53
CA VAL A 206 1.22 -46.98 -11.86
C VAL A 206 1.22 -45.51 -12.29
N GLY A 207 1.09 -44.62 -11.30
CA GLY A 207 1.09 -43.18 -11.45
C GLY A 207 -0.20 -42.63 -12.06
N ALA A 208 -0.49 -41.38 -11.71
CA ALA A 208 -1.68 -40.67 -12.14
C ALA A 208 -1.41 -39.18 -12.38
N VAL A 209 -1.94 -38.67 -13.49
CA VAL A 209 -1.96 -37.24 -13.81
C VAL A 209 -3.40 -36.78 -13.92
N THR A 210 -3.82 -35.91 -13.00
CA THR A 210 -5.22 -35.49 -12.84
C THR A 210 -5.37 -34.03 -13.26
N TRP A 211 -6.31 -33.73 -14.16
CA TRP A 211 -6.65 -32.35 -14.50
C TRP A 211 -7.65 -31.76 -13.49
N GLY A 212 -7.41 -30.51 -13.09
CA GLY A 212 -8.25 -29.77 -12.16
C GLY A 212 -8.81 -28.48 -12.77
N ASN A 213 -10.10 -28.27 -12.58
CA ASN A 213 -10.78 -27.04 -13.01
C ASN A 213 -10.44 -25.91 -12.02
N GLY A 214 -9.87 -24.81 -12.51
CA GLY A 214 -9.46 -23.69 -11.66
C GLY A 214 -10.59 -22.94 -10.95
N VAL A 215 -11.86 -23.18 -11.34
CA VAL A 215 -13.07 -22.52 -10.80
C VAL A 215 -13.82 -23.39 -9.80
N THR A 216 -13.63 -24.72 -9.82
CA THR A 216 -14.37 -25.67 -8.96
C THR A 216 -13.50 -26.71 -8.25
N GLY A 217 -12.19 -26.73 -8.53
CA GLY A 217 -11.28 -27.78 -8.09
C GLY A 217 -11.49 -29.13 -8.80
N ALA A 218 -10.74 -30.11 -8.32
CA ALA A 218 -10.96 -31.55 -8.50
C ALA A 218 -11.02 -32.19 -7.10
N VAL A 219 -11.94 -33.14 -6.91
CA VAL A 219 -12.19 -33.79 -5.61
C VAL A 219 -12.45 -35.29 -5.79
N GLY A 220 -12.29 -36.06 -4.72
CA GLY A 220 -12.54 -37.50 -4.68
C GLY A 220 -11.26 -38.34 -4.77
N LEU A 221 -11.42 -39.65 -4.88
CA LEU A 221 -10.32 -40.60 -5.07
C LEU A 221 -9.75 -40.48 -6.49
N ILE A 222 -8.43 -40.53 -6.63
CA ILE A 222 -7.75 -40.71 -7.93
C ILE A 222 -8.18 -42.04 -8.57
N ASN A 223 -8.51 -42.04 -9.87
CA ASN A 223 -8.88 -43.22 -10.64
C ASN A 223 -8.83 -42.97 -12.17
N ALA A 224 -8.95 -44.03 -12.98
CA ALA A 224 -8.93 -43.94 -14.45
C ALA A 224 -10.06 -43.06 -15.07
N GLY A 225 -11.10 -42.71 -14.33
CA GLY A 225 -12.19 -41.85 -14.77
C GLY A 225 -11.93 -40.34 -14.62
N ASN A 226 -11.09 -39.92 -13.67
CA ASN A 226 -10.69 -38.53 -13.47
C ASN A 226 -9.22 -38.24 -13.81
N SER A 227 -8.38 -39.28 -13.96
CA SER A 227 -6.94 -39.17 -14.20
C SER A 227 -6.48 -39.93 -15.46
N LEU A 228 -5.36 -39.49 -16.03
CA LEU A 228 -4.56 -40.28 -16.96
C LEU A 228 -3.60 -41.15 -16.16
N ILE A 229 -3.60 -42.47 -16.39
CA ILE A 229 -2.86 -43.46 -15.59
C ILE A 229 -2.07 -44.46 -16.45
N GLY A 230 -1.16 -45.21 -15.83
CA GLY A 230 -0.51 -46.37 -16.44
C GLY A 230 -1.42 -47.60 -16.59
N ALA A 231 -0.85 -48.66 -17.16
CA ALA A 231 -1.42 -50.00 -17.30
C ALA A 231 -0.64 -51.06 -16.51
N GLN A 232 0.65 -50.82 -16.24
CA GLN A 232 1.61 -51.75 -15.65
C GLN A 232 2.21 -51.15 -14.37
N ALA A 233 2.70 -52.02 -13.47
CA ALA A 233 3.34 -51.55 -12.24
C ALA A 233 4.70 -50.92 -12.55
N ASN A 234 5.05 -49.82 -11.87
CA ASN A 234 6.19 -48.92 -12.15
C ASN A 234 6.07 -48.06 -13.42
N ASP A 235 4.93 -48.04 -14.13
CA ASP A 235 4.70 -47.12 -15.26
C ASP A 235 4.90 -45.63 -14.88
N ALA A 236 4.66 -45.32 -13.60
CA ALA A 236 4.90 -44.04 -12.94
C ALA A 236 4.48 -42.83 -13.80
N VAL A 237 3.24 -42.83 -14.31
CA VAL A 237 2.79 -41.81 -15.27
C VAL A 237 2.88 -40.40 -14.67
N GLY A 238 3.62 -39.53 -15.37
CA GLY A 238 3.98 -38.18 -14.93
C GLY A 238 5.30 -38.06 -14.16
N SER A 239 6.07 -39.14 -14.01
CA SER A 239 7.39 -39.16 -13.32
C SER A 239 8.41 -38.14 -13.82
N GLU A 240 8.35 -37.75 -15.09
CA GLU A 240 9.24 -36.74 -15.71
C GLU A 240 8.56 -35.36 -15.83
N GLY A 241 7.45 -35.14 -15.11
CA GLY A 241 6.71 -33.89 -15.05
C GLY A 241 5.74 -33.65 -16.21
N VAL A 242 5.13 -32.45 -16.19
CA VAL A 242 4.09 -31.99 -17.10
C VAL A 242 4.39 -30.56 -17.57
N VAL A 243 4.54 -30.37 -18.88
CA VAL A 243 4.80 -29.04 -19.45
C VAL A 243 3.51 -28.40 -19.94
N ALA A 244 3.14 -27.27 -19.32
CA ALA A 244 2.05 -26.42 -19.79
C ALA A 244 2.41 -25.74 -21.12
N LEU A 245 1.48 -25.74 -22.07
CA LEU A 245 1.63 -25.14 -23.38
C LEU A 245 1.04 -23.72 -23.41
N THR A 246 1.60 -22.85 -24.24
CA THR A 246 1.18 -21.45 -24.38
C THR A 246 -0.24 -21.26 -24.91
N ASN A 247 -0.86 -22.31 -25.46
CA ASN A 247 -2.28 -22.35 -25.85
C ASN A 247 -3.23 -22.85 -24.74
N GLY A 248 -2.72 -23.13 -23.54
CA GLY A 248 -3.50 -23.61 -22.39
C GLY A 248 -3.62 -25.12 -22.26
N ASN A 249 -3.08 -25.93 -23.19
CA ASN A 249 -2.99 -27.39 -23.05
C ASN A 249 -1.75 -27.82 -22.23
N TYR A 250 -1.53 -29.12 -22.08
CA TYR A 250 -0.37 -29.67 -21.37
C TYR A 250 0.22 -30.90 -22.07
N VAL A 251 1.43 -31.29 -21.69
CA VAL A 251 2.13 -32.49 -22.18
C VAL A 251 2.76 -33.21 -21.00
N VAL A 252 2.44 -34.49 -20.83
CA VAL A 252 2.91 -35.37 -19.75
C VAL A 252 4.10 -36.19 -20.24
N SER A 253 5.17 -36.24 -19.46
CA SER A 253 6.33 -37.10 -19.72
C SER A 253 6.37 -38.27 -18.71
N SER A 254 6.62 -39.48 -19.20
CA SER A 254 6.63 -40.71 -18.40
C SER A 254 7.70 -41.66 -18.94
N SER A 255 8.96 -41.50 -18.54
CA SER A 255 10.08 -42.28 -19.07
C SER A 255 10.05 -43.77 -18.72
N LEU A 256 9.47 -44.10 -17.56
CA LEU A 256 9.35 -45.46 -17.04
C LEU A 256 8.18 -46.25 -17.65
N TRP A 257 7.36 -45.63 -18.51
CA TRP A 257 6.18 -46.29 -19.08
C TRP A 257 6.54 -47.50 -19.97
N ASP A 258 5.91 -48.64 -19.70
CA ASP A 258 6.10 -49.90 -20.40
C ASP A 258 5.27 -49.96 -21.68
N HIS A 259 5.93 -50.15 -22.84
CA HIS A 259 5.23 -50.46 -24.08
C HIS A 259 4.93 -51.97 -24.16
N GLY A 260 4.10 -52.46 -23.23
CA GLY A 260 3.62 -53.85 -23.13
C GLY A 260 4.69 -54.83 -22.63
N ALA A 261 5.65 -55.15 -23.50
CA ALA A 261 6.80 -56.01 -23.18
C ALA A 261 8.15 -55.31 -23.35
N LEU A 262 8.15 -54.05 -23.81
CA LEU A 262 9.34 -53.20 -23.83
C LEU A 262 9.36 -52.37 -22.54
N VAL A 263 10.10 -52.86 -21.55
CA VAL A 263 10.29 -52.20 -20.26
C VAL A 263 10.96 -50.84 -20.44
N ASN A 264 10.50 -49.80 -19.71
CA ASN A 264 11.03 -48.43 -19.78
C ASN A 264 11.15 -47.91 -21.23
N ALA A 265 10.16 -48.20 -22.08
CA ALA A 265 10.12 -47.62 -23.43
C ALA A 265 9.91 -46.09 -23.36
N GLY A 266 9.10 -45.66 -22.39
CA GLY A 266 8.75 -44.27 -22.14
C GLY A 266 7.70 -43.73 -23.11
N ALA A 267 6.91 -42.79 -22.60
CA ALA A 267 5.84 -42.13 -23.32
C ALA A 267 5.83 -40.61 -23.08
N VAL A 268 5.42 -39.87 -24.10
CA VAL A 268 5.07 -38.44 -23.98
C VAL A 268 3.67 -38.22 -24.54
N THR A 269 2.75 -37.81 -23.66
CA THR A 269 1.29 -37.83 -23.89
C THR A 269 0.72 -36.42 -23.86
N TRP A 270 -0.15 -36.07 -24.81
CA TRP A 270 -0.77 -34.74 -24.84
C TRP A 270 -2.07 -34.68 -23.99
N GLY A 271 -2.23 -33.58 -23.27
CA GLY A 271 -3.35 -33.32 -22.35
C GLY A 271 -4.20 -32.13 -22.79
N ASN A 272 -5.52 -32.31 -22.86
CA ASN A 272 -6.46 -31.22 -23.12
C ASN A 272 -6.62 -30.37 -21.85
N GLY A 273 -6.09 -29.15 -21.85
CA GLY A 273 -6.11 -28.29 -20.66
C GLY A 273 -7.45 -27.61 -20.35
N ALA A 274 -8.46 -27.78 -21.20
CA ALA A 274 -9.81 -27.23 -21.00
C ALA A 274 -10.83 -28.25 -20.45
N THR A 275 -10.58 -29.55 -20.62
CA THR A 275 -11.48 -30.64 -20.17
C THR A 275 -10.77 -31.77 -19.43
N GLY A 276 -9.45 -31.75 -19.36
CA GLY A 276 -8.62 -32.89 -18.98
C GLY A 276 -8.50 -33.97 -20.08
N SER A 277 -7.52 -34.85 -19.88
CA SER A 277 -7.40 -36.17 -20.54
C SER A 277 -7.40 -37.24 -19.45
N THR A 278 -8.15 -38.33 -19.65
CA THR A 278 -8.28 -39.44 -18.67
C THR A 278 -8.19 -40.81 -19.35
N GLY A 279 -8.08 -41.87 -18.55
CA GLY A 279 -7.90 -43.25 -19.03
C GLY A 279 -6.43 -43.67 -19.01
N VAL A 280 -6.05 -44.58 -19.91
CA VAL A 280 -4.73 -45.26 -19.88
C VAL A 280 -3.78 -44.69 -20.95
N VAL A 281 -2.49 -44.59 -20.62
CA VAL A 281 -1.40 -44.24 -21.57
C VAL A 281 -1.15 -45.39 -22.55
N THR A 282 -1.06 -45.08 -23.84
CA THR A 282 -0.86 -46.07 -24.93
C THR A 282 -0.12 -45.47 -26.13
N ALA A 283 0.40 -46.32 -27.02
CA ALA A 283 0.93 -45.88 -28.31
C ALA A 283 -0.10 -45.25 -29.28
N ALA A 284 -1.39 -45.22 -28.93
CA ALA A 284 -2.47 -44.60 -29.72
C ALA A 284 -2.81 -43.15 -29.28
N ASN A 285 -2.41 -42.73 -28.07
CA ASN A 285 -2.58 -41.38 -27.55
C ASN A 285 -1.25 -40.67 -27.19
N SER A 286 -0.11 -41.35 -27.34
CA SER A 286 1.21 -40.86 -26.95
C SER A 286 2.28 -41.03 -28.05
N LEU A 287 3.30 -40.18 -28.03
CA LEU A 287 4.61 -40.54 -28.61
C LEU A 287 5.25 -41.60 -27.70
N VAL A 288 5.89 -42.62 -28.27
CA VAL A 288 6.46 -43.75 -27.50
C VAL A 288 7.87 -44.14 -27.95
N GLY A 289 8.66 -44.70 -27.03
CA GLY A 289 9.93 -45.34 -27.37
C GLY A 289 9.76 -46.56 -28.27
N ALA A 290 10.79 -46.86 -29.05
CA ALA A 290 10.83 -47.97 -30.02
C ALA A 290 11.62 -49.20 -29.54
N THR A 291 12.29 -49.12 -28.37
CA THR A 291 13.10 -50.18 -27.78
C THR A 291 12.87 -50.25 -26.28
N GLN A 292 13.30 -51.36 -25.65
CA GLN A 292 13.46 -51.42 -24.19
C GLN A 292 14.51 -50.38 -23.73
N GLU A 293 14.37 -49.85 -22.52
CA GLU A 293 15.24 -48.80 -21.92
C GLU A 293 15.42 -47.56 -22.83
N ALA A 294 14.43 -47.29 -23.69
CA ALA A 294 14.45 -46.10 -24.56
C ALA A 294 14.21 -44.81 -23.75
N ALA A 295 13.48 -44.91 -22.63
CA ALA A 295 13.20 -43.83 -21.69
C ALA A 295 12.70 -42.53 -22.37
N LEU A 296 11.83 -42.64 -23.40
CA LEU A 296 11.30 -41.46 -24.08
C LEU A 296 10.56 -40.56 -23.08
N GLY A 297 10.98 -39.30 -23.00
CA GLY A 297 10.53 -38.35 -21.98
C GLY A 297 11.60 -38.00 -20.95
N ASN A 298 12.63 -38.84 -20.75
CA ASN A 298 13.81 -38.52 -19.93
C ASN A 298 14.68 -37.45 -20.62
N GLY A 299 14.32 -36.19 -20.42
CA GLY A 299 14.86 -35.07 -21.19
C GLY A 299 14.10 -33.78 -20.93
N LYS A 300 13.65 -33.09 -21.99
CA LYS A 300 12.85 -31.86 -21.86
C LYS A 300 11.77 -31.77 -22.92
N VAL A 301 10.55 -31.45 -22.50
CA VAL A 301 9.52 -30.91 -23.39
C VAL A 301 9.63 -29.38 -23.37
N VAL A 302 9.69 -28.75 -24.54
CA VAL A 302 9.80 -27.31 -24.70
C VAL A 302 8.53 -26.79 -25.38
N ALA A 303 7.74 -25.99 -24.66
CA ALA A 303 6.61 -25.28 -25.24
C ALA A 303 7.10 -24.14 -26.16
N LEU A 304 6.48 -24.00 -27.33
CA LEU A 304 6.76 -22.95 -28.31
C LEU A 304 5.78 -21.78 -28.15
N THR A 305 6.18 -20.57 -28.54
CA THR A 305 5.30 -19.37 -28.45
C THR A 305 4.09 -19.43 -29.38
N ASN A 306 4.05 -20.37 -30.33
CA ASN A 306 2.95 -20.60 -31.26
C ASN A 306 1.93 -21.65 -30.79
N GLY A 307 2.05 -22.18 -29.57
CA GLY A 307 1.17 -23.19 -29.00
C GLY A 307 1.59 -24.65 -29.21
N ASN A 308 2.59 -24.93 -30.06
CA ASN A 308 3.13 -26.29 -30.25
C ASN A 308 4.19 -26.64 -29.19
N TYR A 309 4.73 -27.86 -29.25
CA TYR A 309 5.79 -28.32 -28.36
C TYR A 309 6.89 -29.08 -29.11
N VAL A 310 8.02 -29.27 -28.44
CA VAL A 310 9.15 -30.07 -28.92
C VAL A 310 9.60 -31.00 -27.81
N VAL A 311 9.64 -32.30 -28.08
CA VAL A 311 10.15 -33.33 -27.17
C VAL A 311 11.62 -33.58 -27.48
N SER A 312 12.50 -33.27 -26.54
CA SER A 312 13.91 -33.66 -26.59
C SER A 312 14.18 -34.82 -25.63
N THR A 313 14.86 -35.85 -26.11
CA THR A 313 15.37 -36.96 -25.29
C THR A 313 16.79 -37.28 -25.76
N PRO A 314 17.83 -36.59 -25.22
CA PRO A 314 19.19 -36.68 -25.74
C PRO A 314 19.82 -38.06 -25.58
N ARG A 315 19.36 -38.87 -24.62
CA ARG A 315 19.85 -40.22 -24.36
C ARG A 315 19.14 -41.30 -25.17
N LEU A 316 18.12 -40.94 -25.96
CA LEU A 316 17.30 -41.89 -26.70
C LEU A 316 18.13 -42.76 -27.65
N THR A 317 17.91 -44.07 -27.57
CA THR A 317 18.48 -45.06 -28.49
C THR A 317 17.67 -45.08 -29.79
N ILE A 318 18.30 -44.76 -30.92
CA ILE A 318 17.66 -44.74 -32.24
C ILE A 318 18.32 -45.77 -33.15
N GLY A 319 17.53 -46.70 -33.70
CA GLY A 319 18.03 -47.71 -34.64
C GLY A 319 19.11 -48.65 -34.07
N GLY A 320 19.21 -48.76 -32.75
CA GLY A 320 20.29 -49.49 -32.05
C GLY A 320 21.56 -48.68 -31.76
N VAL A 321 21.58 -47.38 -32.08
CA VAL A 321 22.66 -46.46 -31.70
C VAL A 321 22.34 -45.84 -30.33
N PRO A 322 23.10 -46.16 -29.26
CA PRO A 322 22.84 -45.64 -27.92
C PRO A 322 23.27 -44.17 -27.80
N ASN A 323 22.50 -43.36 -27.06
CA ASN A 323 22.75 -41.92 -26.91
C ASN A 323 22.87 -41.16 -28.26
N ALA A 324 22.19 -41.62 -29.30
CA ALA A 324 22.06 -40.86 -30.55
C ALA A 324 21.27 -39.57 -30.31
N GLY A 325 20.24 -39.66 -29.45
CA GLY A 325 19.34 -38.57 -29.11
C GLY A 325 18.32 -38.28 -30.21
N ALA A 326 17.19 -37.69 -29.80
CA ALA A 326 16.18 -37.23 -30.74
C ALA A 326 15.50 -35.94 -30.28
N VAL A 327 15.11 -35.12 -31.25
CA VAL A 327 14.23 -33.96 -31.08
C VAL A 327 13.01 -34.11 -32.00
N THR A 328 11.84 -34.29 -31.39
CA THR A 328 10.56 -34.59 -32.06
C THR A 328 9.59 -33.43 -31.89
N TRP A 329 8.93 -33.00 -32.97
CA TRP A 329 7.93 -31.93 -32.89
C TRP A 329 6.52 -32.45 -32.55
N GLY A 330 5.81 -31.70 -31.72
CA GLY A 330 4.49 -32.05 -31.18
C GLY A 330 3.42 -31.01 -31.53
N HIS A 331 2.30 -31.46 -32.10
CA HIS A 331 1.18 -30.56 -32.42
C HIS A 331 0.36 -30.24 -31.16
N GLY A 332 0.49 -29.01 -30.64
CA GLY A 332 0.02 -28.67 -29.29
C GLY A 332 -1.49 -28.53 -29.11
N ALA A 333 -2.28 -28.72 -30.16
CA ALA A 333 -3.75 -28.69 -30.12
C ALA A 333 -4.43 -30.07 -30.28
N THR A 334 -3.67 -31.13 -30.58
CA THR A 334 -4.20 -32.50 -30.73
C THR A 334 -3.27 -33.60 -30.22
N GLY A 335 -2.03 -33.25 -29.83
CA GLY A 335 -0.94 -34.18 -29.66
C GLY A 335 -0.34 -34.68 -30.98
N SER A 336 0.83 -35.33 -30.84
CA SER A 336 1.44 -36.22 -31.82
C SER A 336 1.51 -37.64 -31.21
N VAL A 337 1.49 -38.69 -32.02
CA VAL A 337 1.46 -40.09 -31.55
C VAL A 337 2.38 -41.02 -32.36
N GLY A 338 2.73 -42.17 -31.79
CA GLY A 338 3.51 -43.22 -32.43
C GLY A 338 5.00 -43.23 -32.06
N ALA A 339 5.75 -44.16 -32.66
CA ALA A 339 7.16 -44.37 -32.32
C ALA A 339 8.07 -43.22 -32.80
N VAL A 340 9.03 -42.83 -31.97
CA VAL A 340 10.03 -41.80 -32.27
C VAL A 340 11.17 -42.38 -33.13
N GLY A 341 11.59 -41.65 -34.18
CA GLY A 341 12.61 -42.11 -35.11
C GLY A 341 13.03 -41.08 -36.17
N VAL A 342 13.85 -41.52 -37.14
CA VAL A 342 14.52 -40.63 -38.10
C VAL A 342 13.59 -39.90 -39.08
N SER A 343 12.32 -40.30 -39.15
CA SER A 343 11.31 -39.77 -40.06
C SER A 343 10.50 -38.62 -39.46
N ASN A 344 10.26 -38.64 -38.15
CA ASN A 344 9.51 -37.62 -37.40
C ASN A 344 10.37 -36.76 -36.46
N SER A 345 11.67 -37.05 -36.34
CA SER A 345 12.58 -36.38 -35.41
C SER A 345 13.92 -36.01 -36.06
N LEU A 346 14.59 -34.97 -35.54
CA LEU A 346 16.02 -34.76 -35.74
C LEU A 346 16.80 -35.75 -34.86
N VAL A 347 17.80 -36.43 -35.41
CA VAL A 347 18.54 -37.51 -34.72
C VAL A 347 20.06 -37.47 -34.95
N GLY A 348 20.80 -38.08 -34.03
CA GLY A 348 22.19 -38.50 -34.24
C GLY A 348 22.28 -39.81 -35.05
N ILE A 349 23.50 -40.18 -35.43
CA ILE A 349 23.83 -41.47 -36.08
C ILE A 349 25.08 -42.15 -35.50
N TYR A 350 25.83 -41.48 -34.62
CA TYR A 350 26.93 -42.07 -33.87
C TYR A 350 26.57 -42.20 -32.38
N PRO A 351 27.17 -43.16 -31.66
CA PRO A 351 27.00 -43.25 -30.22
C PRO A 351 27.44 -41.97 -29.52
N ASN A 352 26.65 -41.50 -28.55
CA ASN A 352 26.91 -40.26 -27.80
C ASN A 352 26.88 -38.97 -28.63
N ASP A 353 26.11 -38.93 -29.73
CA ASP A 353 25.79 -37.67 -30.42
C ASP A 353 24.93 -36.71 -29.56
N TYR A 354 24.14 -37.27 -28.63
CA TYR A 354 23.24 -36.56 -27.71
C TYR A 354 22.37 -35.48 -28.40
N VAL A 355 21.81 -35.77 -29.58
CA VAL A 355 21.01 -34.80 -30.33
C VAL A 355 19.81 -34.35 -29.51
N GLY A 356 19.71 -33.04 -29.30
CA GLY A 356 18.71 -32.42 -28.44
C GLY A 356 19.18 -31.95 -27.07
N ALA A 357 20.47 -32.11 -26.72
CA ALA A 357 21.03 -31.79 -25.40
C ALA A 357 20.45 -30.50 -24.78
N HIS A 358 20.35 -29.41 -25.55
CA HIS A 358 19.47 -28.28 -25.24
C HIS A 358 18.55 -27.92 -26.42
N VAL A 359 17.33 -27.47 -26.12
CA VAL A 359 16.39 -26.91 -27.10
C VAL A 359 15.86 -25.57 -26.57
N VAL A 360 15.84 -24.56 -27.43
CA VAL A 360 15.46 -23.18 -27.09
C VAL A 360 14.33 -22.73 -28.02
N ALA A 361 13.20 -22.33 -27.45
CA ALA A 361 12.10 -21.72 -28.20
C ALA A 361 12.46 -20.27 -28.58
N LEU A 362 12.15 -19.88 -29.82
CA LEU A 362 12.29 -18.51 -30.31
C LEU A 362 10.97 -17.75 -30.18
N SER A 363 11.05 -16.43 -30.00
CA SER A 363 9.87 -15.57 -29.83
C SER A 363 8.93 -15.58 -31.05
N ASN A 364 9.46 -15.83 -32.26
CA ASN A 364 8.67 -16.02 -33.49
C ASN A 364 7.98 -17.41 -33.62
N GLY A 365 8.14 -18.29 -32.63
CA GLY A 365 7.51 -19.60 -32.59
C GLY A 365 8.31 -20.74 -33.22
N ASN A 366 9.52 -20.48 -33.73
CA ASN A 366 10.46 -21.54 -34.12
C ASN A 366 11.28 -22.03 -32.92
N TYR A 367 12.22 -22.95 -33.15
CA TYR A 367 13.13 -23.44 -32.11
C TYR A 367 14.55 -23.63 -32.64
N VAL A 368 15.52 -23.74 -31.74
CA VAL A 368 16.92 -24.06 -32.04
C VAL A 368 17.36 -25.20 -31.13
N VAL A 369 18.07 -26.16 -31.71
CA VAL A 369 18.58 -27.37 -31.06
C VAL A 369 20.09 -27.25 -30.93
N SER A 370 20.62 -27.22 -29.71
CA SER A 370 22.06 -27.40 -29.44
C SER A 370 22.35 -28.86 -29.10
N SER A 371 23.30 -29.44 -29.83
CA SER A 371 23.79 -30.80 -29.68
C SER A 371 25.31 -30.73 -29.60
N TYR A 372 25.82 -30.13 -28.52
CA TYR A 372 27.22 -29.73 -28.39
C TYR A 372 28.20 -30.92 -28.27
N PHE A 373 27.72 -32.13 -27.93
CA PHE A 373 28.49 -33.38 -28.01
C PHE A 373 28.49 -34.04 -29.40
N TRP A 374 27.73 -33.53 -30.37
CA TRP A 374 27.56 -34.17 -31.68
C TRP A 374 28.88 -34.42 -32.42
N ASN A 375 29.01 -35.60 -33.02
CA ASN A 375 30.24 -36.09 -33.62
C ASN A 375 30.20 -35.90 -35.14
N ASN A 376 31.06 -35.04 -35.67
CA ASN A 376 31.13 -34.80 -37.11
C ASN A 376 31.78 -36.01 -37.84
N LYS A 377 31.45 -36.16 -39.13
CA LYS A 377 31.67 -37.37 -39.95
C LYS A 377 33.08 -37.95 -39.81
N GLY A 378 33.18 -39.21 -39.36
CA GLY A 378 34.44 -39.97 -39.41
C GLY A 378 35.41 -39.73 -38.25
N SER A 379 34.89 -39.62 -37.03
CA SER A 379 35.63 -39.56 -35.74
C SER A 379 36.37 -38.25 -35.41
N THR A 380 35.74 -37.11 -35.65
CA THR A 380 36.01 -35.89 -34.86
C THR A 380 35.00 -35.82 -33.70
N PRO A 381 35.35 -36.29 -32.49
CA PRO A 381 34.42 -36.32 -31.36
C PRO A 381 34.12 -34.91 -30.85
N ASN A 382 32.91 -34.68 -30.32
CA ASN A 382 32.55 -33.43 -29.66
C ASN A 382 32.76 -32.17 -30.55
N ALA A 383 32.54 -32.27 -31.86
CA ALA A 383 32.59 -31.12 -32.75
C ALA A 383 31.44 -30.13 -32.44
N GLY A 384 30.30 -30.67 -32.03
CA GLY A 384 29.09 -29.93 -31.70
C GLY A 384 28.33 -29.43 -32.94
N ALA A 385 27.01 -29.36 -32.79
CA ALA A 385 26.10 -28.88 -33.82
C ALA A 385 24.95 -28.06 -33.23
N VAL A 386 24.61 -26.94 -33.89
CA VAL A 386 23.41 -26.15 -33.59
C VAL A 386 22.51 -26.10 -34.82
N THR A 387 21.29 -26.60 -34.68
CA THR A 387 20.34 -26.85 -35.77
C THR A 387 19.08 -26.01 -35.58
N TRP A 388 18.61 -25.33 -36.62
CA TRP A 388 17.34 -24.58 -36.56
C TRP A 388 16.14 -25.49 -36.83
N GLY A 389 15.04 -25.28 -36.11
CA GLY A 389 13.83 -26.09 -36.11
C GLY A 389 12.59 -25.29 -36.48
N ASN A 390 11.83 -25.77 -37.48
CA ASN A 390 10.57 -25.15 -37.89
C ASN A 390 9.47 -25.48 -36.86
N GLY A 391 9.04 -24.50 -36.07
CA GLY A 391 8.07 -24.72 -35.00
C GLY A 391 6.62 -24.93 -35.44
N ARG A 392 6.33 -24.87 -36.75
CA ARG A 392 4.99 -25.06 -37.32
C ARG A 392 4.79 -26.45 -37.94
N SER A 393 5.86 -27.10 -38.41
CA SER A 393 5.82 -28.42 -39.05
C SER A 393 6.76 -29.45 -38.44
N GLY A 394 7.64 -29.02 -37.53
CA GLY A 394 8.83 -29.75 -37.15
C GLY A 394 9.93 -29.71 -38.21
N SER A 395 11.11 -30.18 -37.80
CA SER A 395 12.22 -30.60 -38.65
C SER A 395 12.53 -32.06 -38.32
N SER A 396 12.94 -32.87 -39.30
CA SER A 396 13.37 -34.26 -39.09
C SER A 396 14.53 -34.67 -40.00
N GLY A 397 15.17 -35.81 -39.69
CA GLY A 397 16.35 -36.32 -40.37
C GLY A 397 17.61 -36.30 -39.52
N VAL A 398 18.77 -36.49 -40.15
CA VAL A 398 20.07 -36.58 -39.45
C VAL A 398 20.71 -35.19 -39.32
N VAL A 399 21.30 -34.90 -38.16
CA VAL A 399 22.12 -33.69 -37.92
C VAL A 399 23.41 -33.74 -38.75
N ALA A 400 23.71 -32.68 -39.50
CA ALA A 400 24.82 -32.63 -40.45
C ALA A 400 25.30 -31.18 -40.73
N PRO A 401 26.52 -30.97 -41.27
CA PRO A 401 27.02 -29.63 -41.63
C PRO A 401 26.14 -28.89 -42.66
N ASP A 402 25.32 -29.62 -43.41
CA ASP A 402 24.42 -29.11 -44.43
C ASP A 402 23.12 -28.50 -43.85
N ASN A 403 22.76 -28.84 -42.59
CA ASN A 403 21.56 -28.33 -41.89
C ASN A 403 21.84 -27.70 -40.52
N SER A 404 23.10 -27.68 -40.07
CA SER A 404 23.52 -27.16 -38.76
C SER A 404 24.77 -26.26 -38.85
N LEU A 405 24.92 -25.36 -37.88
CA LEU A 405 26.18 -24.70 -37.56
C LEU A 405 27.06 -25.68 -36.77
N VAL A 406 28.28 -25.98 -37.22
CA VAL A 406 29.11 -27.07 -36.67
C VAL A 406 30.57 -26.68 -36.41
N GLY A 407 31.22 -27.44 -35.52
CA GLY A 407 32.68 -27.45 -35.35
C GLY A 407 33.42 -28.25 -36.43
N THR A 408 34.74 -28.04 -36.51
CA THR A 408 35.63 -28.66 -37.51
C THR A 408 36.76 -29.50 -36.90
N GLN A 409 37.06 -29.31 -35.62
CA GLN A 409 38.03 -30.12 -34.87
C GLN A 409 37.33 -30.86 -33.73
N ALA A 410 38.07 -31.76 -33.07
CA ALA A 410 37.57 -32.40 -31.86
C ALA A 410 37.41 -31.38 -30.72
N ASN A 411 36.46 -31.61 -29.81
CA ASN A 411 36.21 -30.75 -28.63
C ASN A 411 35.90 -29.28 -28.93
N HIS A 412 35.46 -28.94 -30.15
CA HIS A 412 34.95 -27.60 -30.47
C HIS A 412 33.64 -27.25 -29.74
N TYR A 413 32.89 -28.26 -29.30
CA TYR A 413 31.65 -28.17 -28.54
C TYR A 413 30.69 -27.03 -29.00
N VAL A 414 30.49 -26.86 -30.30
CA VAL A 414 29.68 -25.75 -30.83
C VAL A 414 28.26 -25.76 -30.25
N GLY A 415 27.90 -24.68 -29.58
CA GLY A 415 26.65 -24.52 -28.85
C GLY A 415 26.67 -24.88 -27.35
N LEU A 416 27.83 -25.20 -26.76
CA LEU A 416 27.99 -25.52 -25.33
C LEU A 416 27.68 -24.36 -24.39
N GLY A 417 28.01 -23.12 -24.78
CA GLY A 417 27.63 -21.91 -24.04
C GLY A 417 26.12 -21.60 -24.14
N GLY A 418 25.36 -22.47 -24.81
CA GLY A 418 23.93 -22.33 -25.02
C GLY A 418 23.55 -21.52 -26.25
N VAL A 419 22.24 -21.29 -26.37
CA VAL A 419 21.62 -20.47 -27.40
C VAL A 419 20.70 -19.46 -26.72
N VAL A 420 20.89 -18.17 -27.00
CA VAL A 420 20.06 -17.09 -26.46
C VAL A 420 19.09 -16.62 -27.54
N ALA A 421 17.80 -16.74 -27.27
CA ALA A 421 16.74 -16.18 -28.10
C ALA A 421 16.61 -14.67 -27.85
N LEU A 422 16.37 -13.90 -28.91
CA LEU A 422 16.19 -12.44 -28.86
C LEU A 422 14.70 -12.07 -28.97
N SER A 423 14.32 -10.91 -28.42
CA SER A 423 12.92 -10.43 -28.48
C SER A 423 12.46 -10.05 -29.90
N ASN A 424 13.39 -9.94 -30.85
CA ASN A 424 13.11 -9.68 -32.27
C ASN A 424 12.91 -10.95 -33.12
N GLY A 425 12.97 -12.15 -32.54
CA GLY A 425 12.81 -13.44 -33.23
C GLY A 425 14.10 -14.18 -33.55
N ASN A 426 15.25 -13.50 -33.58
CA ASN A 426 16.55 -14.08 -33.91
C ASN A 426 17.20 -14.80 -32.71
N TYR A 427 18.36 -15.40 -32.93
CA TYR A 427 19.12 -16.08 -31.87
C TYR A 427 20.63 -15.88 -31.98
N VAL A 428 21.31 -16.15 -30.87
CA VAL A 428 22.78 -16.08 -30.77
C VAL A 428 23.29 -17.37 -30.14
N VAL A 429 24.32 -17.96 -30.73
CA VAL A 429 24.97 -19.20 -30.28
C VAL A 429 26.28 -18.86 -29.57
N ALA A 430 26.49 -19.38 -28.36
CA ALA A 430 27.75 -19.28 -27.63
C ALA A 430 28.53 -20.61 -27.70
N SER A 431 29.81 -20.54 -28.03
CA SER A 431 30.74 -21.68 -28.12
C SER A 431 32.08 -21.29 -27.50
N PRO A 432 32.17 -21.13 -26.17
CA PRO A 432 33.38 -20.62 -25.50
C PRO A 432 34.59 -21.56 -25.66
N SER A 433 34.38 -22.87 -25.79
CA SER A 433 35.43 -23.87 -26.03
C SER A 433 35.79 -24.06 -27.52
N TRP A 434 35.44 -23.12 -28.40
CA TRP A 434 35.77 -23.21 -29.82
C TRP A 434 37.21 -22.75 -30.10
N ASP A 435 37.99 -23.56 -30.83
CA ASP A 435 39.38 -23.25 -31.15
C ASP A 435 39.53 -22.43 -32.44
N ASN A 436 40.17 -21.27 -32.34
CA ASN A 436 40.47 -20.40 -33.48
C ASN A 436 41.75 -20.89 -34.18
N GLY A 437 41.62 -21.98 -34.94
CA GLY A 437 42.72 -22.65 -35.64
C GLY A 437 43.62 -23.42 -34.67
N THR A 438 44.71 -22.79 -34.21
CA THR A 438 45.63 -23.34 -33.19
C THR A 438 45.51 -22.62 -31.84
N VAL A 439 44.65 -21.62 -31.73
CA VAL A 439 44.37 -20.93 -30.46
C VAL A 439 43.24 -21.69 -29.75
N MET A 440 43.61 -22.47 -28.73
CA MET A 440 42.66 -23.28 -27.97
C MET A 440 41.77 -22.41 -27.09
N GLU A 441 40.48 -22.77 -26.98
CA GLU A 441 39.48 -22.05 -26.17
C GLU A 441 39.43 -20.53 -26.43
N ALA A 442 39.69 -20.12 -27.67
CA ALA A 442 39.48 -18.72 -28.10
C ALA A 442 38.01 -18.30 -27.94
N GLY A 443 37.10 -19.26 -28.17
CA GLY A 443 35.67 -19.07 -28.10
C GLY A 443 35.09 -18.35 -29.31
N ALA A 444 33.78 -18.54 -29.51
CA ALA A 444 33.03 -17.93 -30.60
C ALA A 444 31.58 -17.62 -30.21
N VAL A 445 31.08 -16.46 -30.66
CA VAL A 445 29.68 -16.08 -30.63
C VAL A 445 29.15 -15.85 -32.03
N THR A 446 28.13 -16.61 -32.42
CA THR A 446 27.57 -16.62 -33.80
C THR A 446 26.12 -16.19 -33.79
N TRP A 447 25.77 -15.17 -34.58
CA TRP A 447 24.37 -14.75 -34.79
C TRP A 447 23.67 -15.63 -35.85
N GLY A 448 22.39 -15.92 -35.63
CA GLY A 448 21.52 -16.70 -36.51
C GLY A 448 20.14 -16.07 -36.73
N ASP A 449 19.63 -16.18 -37.96
CA ASP A 449 18.32 -15.70 -38.37
C ASP A 449 17.21 -16.61 -37.80
N GLY A 450 16.20 -16.03 -37.14
CA GLY A 450 15.13 -16.79 -36.50
C GLY A 450 14.20 -17.59 -37.43
N ASN A 451 14.29 -17.36 -38.74
CA ASN A 451 13.39 -17.88 -39.78
C ASN A 451 14.12 -18.75 -40.81
N LEU A 452 15.43 -18.52 -40.99
CA LEU A 452 16.29 -19.27 -41.93
C LEU A 452 17.35 -20.14 -41.23
N GLY A 453 17.64 -19.87 -39.95
CA GLY A 453 18.69 -20.55 -39.19
C GLY A 453 20.11 -20.10 -39.55
N ARG A 454 21.08 -20.91 -39.13
CA ARG A 454 22.50 -20.77 -39.47
C ARG A 454 23.09 -22.15 -39.73
N VAL A 455 23.83 -22.29 -40.84
CA VAL A 455 24.48 -23.54 -41.26
C VAL A 455 25.94 -23.30 -41.65
N GLY A 456 26.72 -24.38 -41.74
CA GLY A 456 28.14 -24.35 -42.08
C GLY A 456 29.05 -24.31 -40.85
N VAL A 457 30.31 -23.88 -41.03
CA VAL A 457 31.33 -23.91 -39.96
C VAL A 457 31.44 -22.59 -39.20
N VAL A 458 31.75 -22.66 -37.90
CA VAL A 458 32.12 -21.48 -37.08
C VAL A 458 33.48 -20.94 -37.54
N SER A 459 33.65 -19.60 -37.59
CA SER A 459 34.86 -18.93 -38.05
C SER A 459 34.91 -17.44 -37.64
N PRO A 460 36.07 -16.75 -37.75
CA PRO A 460 36.14 -15.30 -37.54
C PRO A 460 35.33 -14.48 -38.57
N SER A 461 34.88 -15.08 -39.67
CA SER A 461 34.11 -14.41 -40.73
C SER A 461 32.59 -14.37 -40.48
N ASN A 462 32.09 -15.18 -39.54
CA ASN A 462 30.67 -15.28 -39.20
C ASN A 462 30.38 -15.17 -37.69
N SER A 463 31.43 -15.05 -36.87
CA SER A 463 31.35 -15.02 -35.41
C SER A 463 32.27 -13.92 -34.83
N LEU A 464 31.92 -13.41 -33.64
CA LEU A 464 32.86 -12.72 -32.76
C LEU A 464 33.71 -13.78 -32.06
N VAL A 465 35.03 -13.68 -32.08
CA VAL A 465 35.97 -14.72 -31.61
C VAL A 465 37.11 -14.14 -30.76
N GLY A 466 37.75 -14.99 -29.95
CA GLY A 466 39.02 -14.68 -29.30
C GLY A 466 40.23 -14.77 -30.24
N GLU A 467 41.34 -14.24 -29.77
CA GLU A 467 42.66 -14.29 -30.43
C GLU A 467 43.77 -14.88 -29.53
N ARG A 468 43.46 -15.24 -28.27
CA ARG A 468 44.39 -15.85 -27.30
C ARG A 468 43.82 -17.11 -26.65
N LEU A 469 44.74 -17.87 -26.03
CA LEU A 469 44.45 -19.10 -25.29
C LEU A 469 43.54 -18.79 -24.10
N GLY A 470 42.36 -19.41 -24.04
CA GLY A 470 41.44 -19.23 -22.92
C GLY A 470 40.62 -17.93 -22.92
N ASP A 471 40.63 -17.16 -24.01
CA ASP A 471 39.79 -15.95 -24.17
C ASP A 471 38.29 -16.25 -23.94
N GLN A 472 37.86 -17.49 -24.22
CA GLN A 472 36.53 -18.06 -23.96
C GLN A 472 35.38 -17.13 -24.40
N VAL A 473 35.52 -16.51 -25.58
CA VAL A 473 34.57 -15.51 -26.07
C VAL A 473 33.16 -16.09 -26.17
N GLY A 474 32.22 -15.47 -25.44
CA GLY A 474 30.85 -15.95 -25.30
C GLY A 474 30.50 -16.67 -24.01
N GLY A 475 31.38 -16.66 -22.99
CA GLY A 475 31.13 -17.30 -21.69
C GLY A 475 29.77 -16.94 -21.02
N ARG A 476 29.22 -15.75 -21.27
CA ARG A 476 27.79 -15.44 -21.02
C ARG A 476 27.24 -14.48 -22.07
N ILE A 477 25.94 -14.56 -22.37
CA ILE A 477 25.23 -13.61 -23.25
C ILE A 477 23.96 -13.11 -22.56
N THR A 478 23.77 -11.79 -22.53
CA THR A 478 22.53 -11.13 -22.08
C THR A 478 21.76 -10.61 -23.30
N ALA A 479 20.52 -11.08 -23.49
CA ALA A 479 19.58 -10.44 -24.41
C ALA A 479 18.98 -9.16 -23.79
N LEU A 480 18.85 -8.11 -24.59
CA LEU A 480 18.25 -6.83 -24.19
C LEU A 480 16.78 -6.77 -24.59
N SER A 481 15.99 -6.01 -23.82
CA SER A 481 14.56 -5.83 -24.05
C SER A 481 14.23 -5.24 -25.44
N ASN A 482 15.11 -4.41 -25.99
CA ASN A 482 15.02 -3.83 -27.34
C ASN A 482 15.44 -4.78 -28.48
N GLY A 483 15.81 -6.03 -28.18
CA GLY A 483 16.18 -7.05 -29.16
C GLY A 483 17.66 -7.13 -29.51
N ASN A 484 18.50 -6.24 -28.98
CA ASN A 484 19.97 -6.33 -29.07
C ASN A 484 20.54 -7.30 -28.01
N TYR A 485 21.86 -7.49 -27.98
CA TYR A 485 22.50 -8.35 -26.97
C TYR A 485 23.88 -7.84 -26.53
N VAL A 486 24.35 -8.36 -25.40
CA VAL A 486 25.68 -8.13 -24.86
C VAL A 486 26.38 -9.47 -24.66
N VAL A 487 27.57 -9.60 -25.24
CA VAL A 487 28.49 -10.75 -25.08
C VAL A 487 29.44 -10.44 -23.94
N LEU A 488 29.59 -11.38 -23.01
CA LEU A 488 30.45 -11.28 -21.85
C LEU A 488 31.51 -12.37 -21.95
N SER A 489 32.78 -11.95 -21.91
CA SER A 489 33.96 -12.80 -22.08
C SER A 489 34.93 -12.45 -20.94
N PRO A 490 34.67 -12.89 -19.69
CA PRO A 490 35.46 -12.48 -18.54
C PRO A 490 36.91 -13.01 -18.57
N GLY A 491 37.14 -14.15 -19.23
CA GLY A 491 38.49 -14.69 -19.47
C GLY A 491 39.28 -13.98 -20.58
N TRP A 492 38.70 -13.00 -21.29
CA TRP A 492 39.37 -12.35 -22.42
C TRP A 492 40.63 -11.57 -22.00
N ASP A 493 41.71 -11.75 -22.74
CA ASP A 493 43.01 -11.17 -22.46
C ASP A 493 43.22 -9.82 -23.17
N ASN A 494 43.47 -8.76 -22.39
CA ASN A 494 43.87 -7.46 -22.96
C ASN A 494 45.38 -7.47 -23.29
N GLY A 495 45.73 -8.19 -24.38
CA GLY A 495 47.05 -8.28 -24.98
C GLY A 495 48.09 -9.05 -24.17
N ALA A 496 48.48 -8.53 -23.01
CA ALA A 496 49.35 -9.20 -22.04
C ALA A 496 48.74 -9.22 -20.62
N MET A 497 47.61 -8.54 -20.40
CA MET A 497 46.86 -8.58 -19.15
C MET A 497 45.89 -9.76 -19.19
N VAL A 498 46.30 -10.87 -18.58
CA VAL A 498 45.54 -12.13 -18.58
C VAL A 498 44.22 -11.96 -17.81
N ASN A 499 43.10 -12.53 -18.31
CA ASN A 499 41.78 -12.42 -17.67
C ASN A 499 41.33 -10.96 -17.38
N ALA A 500 41.65 -10.01 -18.27
CA ALA A 500 41.18 -8.63 -18.14
C ALA A 500 39.65 -8.55 -18.26
N GLY A 501 39.08 -9.37 -19.15
CA GLY A 501 37.67 -9.50 -19.42
C GLY A 501 37.11 -8.41 -20.34
N ALA A 502 35.97 -8.72 -20.97
CA ALA A 502 35.31 -7.83 -21.91
C ALA A 502 33.78 -8.00 -21.93
N ALA A 503 33.07 -6.87 -22.04
CA ALA A 503 31.65 -6.79 -22.33
C ALA A 503 31.43 -6.09 -23.68
N THR A 504 30.87 -6.81 -24.65
CA THR A 504 30.75 -6.38 -26.05
C THR A 504 29.28 -6.29 -26.46
N TRP A 505 28.80 -5.10 -26.82
CA TRP A 505 27.43 -4.93 -27.32
C TRP A 505 27.32 -5.28 -28.82
N ALA A 506 26.18 -5.83 -29.23
CA ALA A 506 25.92 -6.20 -30.62
C ALA A 506 24.46 -5.95 -31.05
N ASP A 507 24.31 -5.55 -32.31
CA ASP A 507 23.03 -5.36 -33.01
C ASP A 507 22.34 -6.72 -33.22
N GLY A 508 21.17 -6.91 -32.59
CA GLY A 508 20.44 -8.18 -32.64
C GLY A 508 19.77 -8.50 -33.97
N ALA A 509 19.80 -7.59 -34.95
CA ALA A 509 19.31 -7.80 -36.31
C ALA A 509 20.43 -8.11 -37.32
N LYS A 510 21.71 -8.06 -36.91
CA LYS A 510 22.87 -8.31 -37.80
C LYS A 510 23.96 -9.19 -37.19
N GLY A 511 24.08 -9.19 -35.86
CA GLY A 511 25.21 -9.74 -35.13
C GLY A 511 26.46 -8.86 -35.17
N LEU A 512 27.57 -9.41 -34.65
CA LEU A 512 28.91 -8.84 -34.70
C LEU A 512 29.90 -9.95 -35.08
N THR A 513 30.97 -9.59 -35.79
CA THR A 513 32.01 -10.53 -36.27
C THR A 513 33.40 -9.93 -36.14
N GLY A 514 34.43 -10.78 -36.05
CA GLY A 514 35.83 -10.36 -35.86
C GLY A 514 36.30 -10.59 -34.42
N VAL A 515 37.19 -9.75 -33.91
CA VAL A 515 37.76 -9.86 -32.56
C VAL A 515 37.23 -8.79 -31.59
N ILE A 516 37.40 -9.04 -30.29
CA ILE A 516 37.16 -8.08 -29.20
C ILE A 516 38.28 -7.02 -29.20
N ALA A 517 37.91 -5.76 -28.98
CA ALA A 517 38.83 -4.63 -28.95
C ALA A 517 38.30 -3.46 -28.12
N VAL A 518 39.21 -2.57 -27.69
CA VAL A 518 38.88 -1.31 -26.99
C VAL A 518 37.93 -0.37 -27.77
N THR A 519 37.74 -0.61 -29.08
CA THR A 519 36.86 0.17 -29.96
C THR A 519 35.44 -0.40 -30.14
N ASN A 520 35.19 -1.67 -29.79
CA ASN A 520 33.87 -2.31 -29.86
C ASN A 520 33.38 -2.88 -28.51
N SER A 521 34.24 -2.93 -27.49
CA SER A 521 33.96 -3.52 -26.18
C SER A 521 34.34 -2.59 -25.03
N LEU A 522 33.65 -2.76 -23.90
CA LEU A 522 34.09 -2.31 -22.58
C LEU A 522 35.02 -3.38 -21.99
N ILE A 523 36.25 -3.04 -21.62
CA ILE A 523 37.30 -4.01 -21.26
C ILE A 523 38.06 -3.65 -19.98
N GLY A 524 38.72 -4.64 -19.39
CA GLY A 524 39.64 -4.46 -18.25
C GLY A 524 40.96 -3.79 -18.63
N ALA A 525 41.57 -3.10 -17.68
CA ALA A 525 42.85 -2.42 -17.81
C ALA A 525 44.03 -3.23 -17.24
N THR A 526 43.78 -4.10 -16.26
CA THR A 526 44.80 -4.96 -15.61
C THR A 526 44.35 -6.42 -15.51
N ALA A 527 45.27 -7.31 -15.14
CA ALA A 527 45.05 -8.74 -15.13
C ALA A 527 44.10 -9.20 -13.99
N ASN A 528 43.25 -10.18 -14.31
CA ASN A 528 42.19 -10.71 -13.44
C ASN A 528 41.18 -9.66 -12.95
N GLU A 529 40.88 -8.64 -13.76
CA GLU A 529 39.72 -7.74 -13.53
C GLU A 529 38.38 -8.38 -13.92
N LEU A 530 38.40 -9.38 -14.80
CA LEU A 530 37.24 -10.24 -15.13
C LEU A 530 35.99 -9.43 -15.52
N ILE A 531 36.13 -8.36 -16.32
CA ILE A 531 35.01 -7.46 -16.68
C ILE A 531 33.81 -8.26 -17.26
N GLY A 532 32.63 -8.01 -16.68
CA GLY A 532 31.39 -8.71 -17.05
C GLY A 532 31.16 -10.06 -16.37
N ASN A 533 32.02 -10.51 -15.44
CA ASN A 533 31.88 -11.80 -14.75
C ASN A 533 30.54 -11.95 -14.00
N GLY A 534 30.13 -10.94 -13.23
CA GLY A 534 28.84 -10.91 -12.55
C GLY A 534 27.63 -10.73 -13.49
N GLY A 535 27.87 -10.72 -14.81
CA GLY A 535 26.84 -10.65 -15.83
C GLY A 535 26.60 -9.24 -16.37
N ALA A 536 25.50 -9.09 -17.11
CA ALA A 536 24.95 -7.80 -17.47
C ALA A 536 23.43 -7.83 -17.26
N LEU A 537 22.93 -6.83 -16.53
CA LEU A 537 21.52 -6.62 -16.27
C LEU A 537 20.89 -5.88 -17.47
N ALA A 538 19.86 -6.47 -18.09
CA ALA A 538 19.03 -5.77 -19.06
C ALA A 538 17.99 -4.88 -18.36
N LEU A 539 17.92 -3.60 -18.73
CA LEU A 539 16.95 -2.66 -18.17
C LEU A 539 15.65 -2.62 -18.99
N ARG A 540 14.55 -2.26 -18.34
CA ARG A 540 13.21 -2.19 -18.97
C ARG A 540 13.08 -1.07 -20.01
N ASN A 541 13.98 -0.10 -20.00
CA ASN A 541 14.06 1.00 -20.97
C ASN A 541 14.92 0.69 -22.22
N GLY A 542 15.47 -0.53 -22.34
CA GLY A 542 16.31 -0.94 -23.47
C GLY A 542 17.82 -0.75 -23.26
N HIS A 543 18.25 -0.15 -22.16
CA HIS A 543 19.66 -0.05 -21.77
C HIS A 543 20.13 -1.28 -20.97
N TYR A 544 21.40 -1.30 -20.55
CA TYR A 544 21.97 -2.38 -19.74
C TYR A 544 22.94 -1.85 -18.68
N VAL A 545 23.37 -2.72 -17.77
CA VAL A 545 24.43 -2.44 -16.78
C VAL A 545 25.37 -3.65 -16.73
N VAL A 546 26.67 -3.44 -16.85
CA VAL A 546 27.70 -4.49 -16.74
C VAL A 546 28.14 -4.62 -15.30
N SER A 547 28.13 -5.83 -14.76
CA SER A 547 28.63 -6.17 -13.43
C SER A 547 30.09 -6.64 -13.51
N SER A 548 30.97 -5.98 -12.76
CA SER A 548 32.41 -6.31 -12.70
C SER A 548 32.91 -6.25 -11.25
N PRO A 549 32.46 -7.15 -10.35
CA PRO A 549 32.75 -7.08 -8.92
C PRO A 549 34.25 -7.25 -8.60
N PHE A 550 35.01 -7.91 -9.47
CA PHE A 550 36.46 -8.10 -9.32
C PHE A 550 37.31 -6.93 -9.85
N TRP A 551 36.69 -5.87 -10.37
CA TRP A 551 37.42 -4.71 -10.90
C TRP A 551 38.27 -4.00 -9.84
N ARG A 552 39.40 -3.44 -10.28
CA ARG A 552 40.44 -2.85 -9.43
C ARG A 552 40.42 -1.33 -9.50
N ASN A 553 40.14 -0.66 -8.38
CA ASN A 553 40.20 0.80 -8.31
C ASN A 553 41.65 1.26 -8.11
N GLY A 554 42.42 1.28 -9.21
CA GLY A 554 43.86 1.56 -9.18
C GLY A 554 44.64 0.44 -8.51
N SER A 555 45.20 0.69 -7.33
CA SER A 555 45.89 -0.32 -6.53
C SER A 555 44.96 -1.14 -5.63
N ILE A 556 43.67 -0.81 -5.54
CA ILE A 556 42.71 -1.43 -4.63
C ILE A 556 42.07 -2.64 -5.32
N PRO A 557 42.32 -3.89 -4.86
CA PRO A 557 41.70 -5.08 -5.43
C PRO A 557 40.23 -5.19 -5.03
N TYR A 558 39.41 -5.80 -5.89
CA TYR A 558 38.02 -6.17 -5.57
C TYR A 558 37.13 -5.01 -5.07
N ALA A 559 37.44 -3.78 -5.51
CA ALA A 559 36.59 -2.62 -5.26
C ALA A 559 35.28 -2.73 -6.05
N GLY A 560 35.32 -3.35 -7.23
CA GLY A 560 34.19 -3.60 -8.10
C GLY A 560 33.71 -2.37 -8.88
N ALA A 561 32.99 -2.63 -9.96
CA ALA A 561 32.36 -1.63 -10.81
C ALA A 561 31.00 -2.10 -11.35
N ALA A 562 30.03 -1.17 -11.38
CA ALA A 562 28.79 -1.28 -12.14
C ALA A 562 28.75 -0.21 -13.24
N THR A 563 28.95 -0.62 -14.50
CA THR A 563 29.08 0.28 -15.66
C THR A 563 27.77 0.37 -16.45
N TRP A 564 27.23 1.56 -16.68
CA TRP A 564 26.02 1.73 -17.48
C TRP A 564 26.27 1.58 -19.00
N GLY A 565 25.38 0.87 -19.67
CA GLY A 565 25.48 0.44 -21.05
C GLY A 565 24.37 1.00 -21.94
N ASN A 566 24.72 1.77 -22.97
CA ASN A 566 23.72 2.21 -23.95
C ASN A 566 23.34 1.05 -24.88
N GLY A 567 22.23 0.36 -24.59
CA GLY A 567 21.73 -0.77 -25.38
C GLY A 567 21.34 -0.48 -26.85
N THR A 568 21.53 0.74 -27.36
CA THR A 568 21.36 1.11 -28.79
C THR A 568 22.69 1.29 -29.54
N THR A 569 23.81 1.54 -28.84
CA THR A 569 25.12 1.84 -29.45
C THR A 569 26.30 1.11 -28.81
N GLY A 570 26.07 0.41 -27.69
CA GLY A 570 27.10 -0.02 -26.76
C GLY A 570 27.69 1.11 -25.92
N THR A 571 28.44 0.69 -24.89
CA THR A 571 29.47 1.48 -24.19
C THR A 571 30.81 0.76 -24.43
N VAL A 572 31.89 1.50 -24.73
CA VAL A 572 33.20 0.95 -25.10
C VAL A 572 34.34 1.69 -24.39
N GLY A 573 35.53 1.09 -24.34
CA GLY A 573 36.72 1.63 -23.68
C GLY A 573 37.10 0.86 -22.40
N LEU A 574 37.88 1.49 -21.52
CA LEU A 574 38.25 0.89 -20.23
C LEU A 574 37.15 1.11 -19.18
N VAL A 575 36.96 0.17 -18.26
CA VAL A 575 36.21 0.40 -17.01
C VAL A 575 37.00 1.38 -16.13
N ALA A 576 36.34 2.44 -15.64
CA ALA A 576 36.98 3.49 -14.88
C ALA A 576 36.00 4.23 -13.95
N THR A 577 36.55 4.95 -12.96
CA THR A 577 35.79 5.84 -12.06
C THR A 577 35.06 6.98 -12.78
N SER A 578 35.40 7.24 -14.05
CA SER A 578 34.77 8.24 -14.93
C SER A 578 33.58 7.71 -15.75
N ASN A 579 33.25 6.41 -15.68
CA ASN A 579 32.14 5.80 -16.42
C ASN A 579 31.35 4.72 -15.66
N SER A 580 31.70 4.44 -14.41
CA SER A 580 31.08 3.41 -13.57
C SER A 580 30.75 3.93 -12.16
N LEU A 581 29.79 3.30 -11.49
CA LEU A 581 29.70 3.33 -10.02
C LEU A 581 30.73 2.33 -9.46
N VAL A 582 31.55 2.73 -8.51
CA VAL A 582 32.68 1.89 -8.02
C VAL A 582 32.81 1.88 -6.48
N GLY A 583 33.47 0.85 -5.96
CA GLY A 583 33.93 0.81 -4.56
C GLY A 583 35.17 1.67 -4.31
N THR A 584 35.52 1.84 -3.04
CA THR A 584 36.69 2.62 -2.59
C THR A 584 37.59 1.88 -1.62
N GLN A 585 37.16 0.74 -1.08
CA GLN A 585 37.95 -0.16 -0.23
C GLN A 585 38.20 -1.50 -0.94
N GLU A 586 39.11 -2.29 -0.38
CA GLU A 586 39.30 -3.69 -0.77
C GLU A 586 38.09 -4.53 -0.33
N ASN A 587 37.67 -5.48 -1.16
CA ASN A 587 36.48 -6.33 -0.96
C ASN A 587 35.12 -5.58 -0.92
N ASP A 588 35.01 -4.38 -1.49
CA ASP A 588 33.71 -3.70 -1.65
C ASP A 588 32.78 -4.40 -2.66
N TYR A 589 33.34 -5.17 -3.61
CA TYR A 589 32.65 -5.97 -4.65
C TYR A 589 31.50 -5.25 -5.39
N VAL A 590 31.60 -3.92 -5.58
CA VAL A 590 30.51 -3.11 -6.15
C VAL A 590 30.06 -3.63 -7.51
N GLY A 591 28.75 -3.85 -7.64
CA GLY A 591 28.15 -4.42 -8.83
C GLY A 591 27.84 -5.92 -8.75
N GLU A 592 28.24 -6.63 -7.68
CA GLU A 592 27.93 -8.06 -7.46
C GLU A 592 26.46 -8.40 -7.74
N ARG A 593 25.51 -7.64 -7.14
CA ARG A 593 24.07 -7.81 -7.33
C ARG A 593 23.46 -6.57 -7.99
N LEU A 594 22.69 -6.76 -9.07
CA LEU A 594 22.05 -5.70 -9.84
C LEU A 594 20.55 -5.98 -10.02
N VAL A 595 19.68 -5.01 -9.69
CA VAL A 595 18.22 -5.16 -9.82
C VAL A 595 17.60 -4.07 -10.69
N ALA A 596 16.86 -4.45 -11.74
CA ALA A 596 16.16 -3.53 -12.64
C ALA A 596 14.78 -3.13 -12.08
N LEU A 597 14.55 -1.85 -11.84
CA LEU A 597 13.28 -1.33 -11.35
C LEU A 597 12.24 -1.24 -12.48
N SER A 598 10.96 -1.29 -12.12
CA SER A 598 9.82 -1.20 -13.04
C SER A 598 9.79 0.11 -13.84
N ASN A 599 10.34 1.19 -13.29
CA ASN A 599 10.47 2.51 -13.91
C ASN A 599 11.69 2.68 -14.85
N GLY A 600 12.56 1.66 -14.98
CA GLY A 600 13.75 1.70 -15.85
C GLY A 600 15.03 2.24 -15.18
N HIS A 601 14.97 2.65 -13.91
CA HIS A 601 16.17 2.84 -13.08
C HIS A 601 16.65 1.48 -12.53
N TYR A 602 17.75 1.46 -11.76
CA TYR A 602 18.28 0.22 -11.17
C TYR A 602 18.85 0.43 -9.77
N VAL A 603 19.03 -0.67 -9.05
CA VAL A 603 19.74 -0.72 -7.77
C VAL A 603 21.01 -1.53 -7.94
N VAL A 604 22.14 -0.99 -7.48
CA VAL A 604 23.40 -1.71 -7.31
C VAL A 604 23.48 -2.10 -5.84
N ASN A 605 23.33 -3.40 -5.56
CA ASN A 605 23.43 -3.96 -4.23
C ASN A 605 24.81 -4.57 -4.02
N SER A 606 25.48 -4.18 -2.94
CA SER A 606 26.87 -4.55 -2.62
C SER A 606 26.94 -4.94 -1.13
N PRO A 607 26.59 -6.18 -0.75
CA PRO A 607 26.50 -6.62 0.65
C PRO A 607 27.81 -6.54 1.43
N SER A 608 28.96 -6.79 0.80
CA SER A 608 30.29 -6.65 1.42
C SER A 608 30.85 -5.22 1.41
N TRP A 609 30.05 -4.20 1.08
CA TRP A 609 30.55 -2.82 1.03
C TRP A 609 30.99 -2.30 2.41
N ASN A 610 32.16 -1.66 2.44
CA ASN A 610 32.84 -1.20 3.64
C ASN A 610 32.79 0.33 3.73
N ASN A 611 32.24 0.87 4.82
CA ASN A 611 32.07 2.32 4.96
C ASN A 611 33.34 3.09 5.41
N GLY A 612 34.48 2.38 5.50
CA GLY A 612 35.77 2.91 5.96
C GLY A 612 35.98 2.93 7.48
N SER A 613 34.96 2.60 8.29
CA SER A 613 35.06 2.43 9.75
C SER A 613 34.49 1.10 10.27
N MET A 614 33.62 0.46 9.50
CA MET A 614 33.01 -0.84 9.72
C MET A 614 33.07 -1.65 8.42
N ILE A 615 33.17 -2.98 8.56
CA ILE A 615 33.30 -3.94 7.46
C ILE A 615 31.98 -4.68 7.21
N ASP A 616 31.76 -5.11 5.96
CA ASP A 616 30.56 -5.84 5.50
C ASP A 616 29.23 -5.22 5.97
N VAL A 617 29.15 -3.88 5.92
CA VAL A 617 27.96 -3.10 6.32
C VAL A 617 26.86 -3.21 5.26
N GLY A 618 27.28 -3.34 4.00
CA GLY A 618 26.42 -3.44 2.83
C GLY A 618 25.84 -2.10 2.36
N ALA A 619 25.59 -2.02 1.05
CA ALA A 619 25.06 -0.83 0.40
C ALA A 619 24.11 -1.16 -0.76
N ALA A 620 22.87 -0.72 -0.66
CA ALA A 620 21.89 -0.70 -1.75
C ALA A 620 21.82 0.70 -2.37
N THR A 621 22.53 0.88 -3.49
CA THR A 621 22.69 2.17 -4.18
C THR A 621 21.63 2.31 -5.29
N TRP A 622 20.78 3.34 -5.24
CA TRP A 622 19.88 3.65 -6.35
C TRP A 622 20.62 4.39 -7.46
N VAL A 623 20.37 4.02 -8.72
CA VAL A 623 21.06 4.59 -9.88
C VAL A 623 20.11 4.85 -11.05
N ASP A 624 20.25 6.02 -11.67
CA ASP A 624 19.43 6.42 -12.81
C ASP A 624 19.85 5.69 -14.11
N GLY A 625 19.11 4.63 -14.44
CA GLY A 625 19.25 3.83 -15.66
C GLY A 625 19.03 4.53 -17.00
N THR A 626 18.83 5.85 -17.05
CA THR A 626 18.73 6.63 -18.30
C THR A 626 20.05 7.24 -18.79
N ARG A 627 21.14 7.16 -18.00
CA ARG A 627 22.40 7.85 -18.28
C ARG A 627 23.63 7.14 -17.70
N THR A 628 24.80 7.45 -18.26
CA THR A 628 26.09 7.01 -17.71
C THR A 628 26.24 7.46 -16.25
N THR A 629 26.68 6.56 -15.39
CA THR A 629 26.93 6.81 -13.96
C THR A 629 28.43 6.83 -13.73
N ALA A 630 28.94 7.86 -13.04
CA ALA A 630 30.33 8.02 -12.68
C ALA A 630 30.39 8.59 -11.26
N ASP A 631 30.45 7.71 -10.26
CA ASP A 631 30.30 8.03 -8.84
C ASP A 631 30.94 6.92 -7.98
N VAL A 632 31.04 7.13 -6.68
CA VAL A 632 31.52 6.14 -5.70
C VAL A 632 30.40 5.74 -4.73
N VAL A 633 30.39 4.48 -4.27
CA VAL A 633 29.41 4.02 -3.27
C VAL A 633 29.72 4.67 -1.92
N THR A 634 28.71 5.29 -1.30
CA THR A 634 28.79 5.96 0.01
C THR A 634 27.49 5.88 0.80
N ALA A 635 27.56 6.13 2.11
CA ALA A 635 26.37 6.32 2.95
C ALA A 635 25.52 7.57 2.59
N ASN A 636 25.97 8.43 1.66
CA ASN A 636 25.19 9.58 1.20
C ASN A 636 24.30 9.27 -0.01
N ASN A 637 24.69 8.33 -0.88
CA ASN A 637 23.94 7.93 -2.09
C ASN A 637 23.33 6.51 -1.99
N SER A 638 23.69 5.73 -0.98
CA SER A 638 23.24 4.33 -0.79
C SER A 638 22.48 4.18 0.53
N LEU A 639 21.49 3.28 0.56
CA LEU A 639 20.94 2.76 1.82
C LEU A 639 21.98 1.78 2.40
N VAL A 640 22.41 2.02 3.64
CA VAL A 640 23.48 1.25 4.31
C VAL A 640 23.03 0.66 5.64
N GLY A 641 23.72 -0.42 6.06
CA GLY A 641 23.61 -0.98 7.40
C GLY A 641 24.10 -0.02 8.50
N THR A 642 23.89 -0.43 9.74
CA THR A 642 24.18 0.32 10.98
C THR A 642 25.26 -0.34 11.84
N HIS A 643 25.59 -1.61 11.60
CA HIS A 643 26.59 -2.39 12.33
C HIS A 643 27.54 -3.13 11.36
N PRO A 644 28.71 -3.60 11.82
CA PRO A 644 29.57 -4.47 11.02
C PRO A 644 28.88 -5.81 10.74
N TYR A 645 29.12 -6.38 9.56
CA TYR A 645 28.50 -7.64 9.09
C TYR A 645 26.96 -7.65 8.95
N ASP A 646 26.29 -6.48 9.02
CA ASP A 646 24.86 -6.33 8.66
C ASP A 646 24.56 -6.87 7.25
N ALA A 647 25.57 -6.89 6.36
CA ALA A 647 25.56 -7.43 5.01
C ALA A 647 24.30 -7.01 4.23
N LEU A 648 23.95 -5.72 4.30
CA LEU A 648 22.66 -5.20 3.82
C LEU A 648 22.35 -5.66 2.40
N GLY A 649 21.15 -6.23 2.22
CA GLY A 649 20.74 -6.85 0.96
C GLY A 649 21.37 -8.24 0.69
N ALA A 650 21.88 -8.96 1.69
CA ALA A 650 22.23 -10.37 1.54
C ALA A 650 20.99 -11.24 1.31
N ALA A 651 21.07 -12.17 0.34
CA ALA A 651 20.01 -13.15 0.14
C ALA A 651 20.06 -14.26 1.23
N PRO A 652 18.91 -14.81 1.66
CA PRO A 652 18.88 -15.85 2.71
C PRO A 652 19.79 -17.06 2.43
N GLU A 653 19.83 -17.54 1.18
CA GLU A 653 20.59 -18.75 0.81
C GLU A 653 22.12 -18.57 0.90
N THR A 654 22.64 -17.34 0.74
CA THR A 654 24.10 -17.10 0.74
C THR A 654 24.78 -17.44 2.08
N LEU A 655 24.00 -17.57 3.15
CA LEU A 655 24.48 -17.84 4.51
C LEU A 655 24.79 -19.32 4.78
N LEU A 656 24.28 -20.24 3.95
CA LEU A 656 24.63 -21.66 4.04
C LEU A 656 26.04 -21.98 3.49
N GLN A 657 26.67 -21.04 2.77
CA GLN A 657 28.03 -21.21 2.26
C GLN A 657 29.09 -20.50 3.10
N SER A 658 28.81 -19.32 3.66
CA SER A 658 29.77 -18.60 4.53
C SER A 658 30.11 -19.39 5.81
N ALA A 659 29.11 -20.04 6.42
CA ALA A 659 29.30 -20.93 7.57
C ALA A 659 30.22 -22.14 7.31
N ALA A 660 30.40 -22.56 6.05
CA ALA A 660 31.25 -23.70 5.69
C ALA A 660 32.74 -23.36 5.55
N VAL A 661 33.10 -22.08 5.35
CA VAL A 661 34.49 -21.66 5.07
C VAL A 661 35.29 -21.39 6.35
N ALA A 662 34.63 -21.16 7.48
CA ALA A 662 35.29 -20.92 8.77
C ALA A 662 35.86 -22.19 9.46
N ALA A 663 35.84 -23.35 8.80
CA ALA A 663 36.00 -24.66 9.43
C ALA A 663 37.03 -25.62 8.77
N ASP A 664 37.97 -25.13 7.95
CA ASP A 664 39.25 -25.83 7.76
C ASP A 664 40.44 -24.85 7.89
N SER A 665 41.45 -25.29 8.63
CA SER A 665 42.70 -24.57 8.88
C SER A 665 43.89 -25.54 8.81
N SER A 666 43.84 -26.50 7.88
CA SER A 666 44.86 -27.54 7.77
C SER A 666 45.20 -27.98 6.34
N SER A 667 46.51 -28.12 6.11
CA SER A 667 47.18 -28.83 4.99
C SER A 667 47.20 -28.19 3.59
N GLU A 668 48.29 -28.50 2.88
CA GLU A 668 48.60 -28.02 1.53
C GLU A 668 47.89 -28.89 0.47
N VAL A 669 47.30 -28.26 -0.55
CA VAL A 669 46.94 -28.94 -1.81
C VAL A 669 47.50 -28.11 -2.98
N SER A 670 48.10 -28.80 -3.94
CA SER A 670 48.96 -28.22 -4.99
C SER A 670 48.21 -27.56 -6.16
N GLU A 671 48.97 -26.85 -6.99
CA GLU A 671 48.54 -26.12 -8.19
C GLU A 671 47.92 -26.99 -9.31
N GLU A 672 46.69 -27.48 -9.15
CA GLU A 672 45.90 -28.03 -10.27
C GLU A 672 44.38 -27.95 -10.02
N ARG A 673 43.77 -26.74 -10.06
CA ARG A 673 42.30 -26.60 -10.18
C ARG A 673 41.73 -25.25 -10.68
N LEU A 674 42.53 -24.40 -11.33
CA LEU A 674 42.03 -23.21 -12.03
C LEU A 674 41.47 -23.56 -13.42
N SER A 675 40.42 -24.38 -13.44
CA SER A 675 39.52 -24.54 -14.58
C SER A 675 38.19 -23.85 -14.25
N ALA A 676 37.72 -22.95 -15.11
CA ALA A 676 36.55 -22.13 -14.81
C ALA A 676 35.24 -22.95 -14.82
N GLU A 677 34.74 -23.29 -13.63
CA GLU A 677 33.32 -23.58 -13.40
C GLU A 677 32.58 -22.23 -13.32
N PRO A 678 31.81 -21.81 -14.35
CA PRO A 678 31.07 -20.57 -14.28
C PRO A 678 29.90 -20.73 -13.32
N VAL A 679 29.87 -19.94 -12.24
CA VAL A 679 28.73 -19.93 -11.31
C VAL A 679 27.46 -19.59 -12.09
N VAL A 680 26.57 -20.58 -12.22
CA VAL A 680 25.31 -20.45 -12.96
C VAL A 680 24.27 -19.73 -12.09
N ALA A 681 24.55 -18.46 -11.78
CA ALA A 681 23.55 -17.52 -11.32
C ALA A 681 22.38 -17.52 -12.33
N ALA A 682 21.17 -17.73 -11.80
CA ALA A 682 20.00 -18.17 -12.55
C ALA A 682 19.50 -17.11 -13.54
N GLN A 683 18.82 -17.56 -14.60
CA GLN A 683 18.02 -16.67 -15.44
C GLN A 683 16.54 -16.76 -15.06
N ALA A 684 15.88 -15.60 -15.06
CA ALA A 684 14.43 -15.42 -15.02
C ALA A 684 13.68 -15.76 -13.71
N ASN A 685 14.06 -15.11 -12.59
CA ASN A 685 13.13 -14.38 -11.68
C ASN A 685 13.85 -13.70 -10.48
N ASP A 686 15.11 -13.29 -10.65
CA ASP A 686 16.06 -13.23 -9.53
C ASP A 686 16.05 -11.93 -8.68
N SER A 687 14.85 -11.50 -8.25
CA SER A 687 14.73 -10.58 -7.11
C SER A 687 14.98 -11.29 -5.77
N ALA A 688 14.65 -12.59 -5.68
CA ALA A 688 14.83 -13.39 -4.47
C ALA A 688 16.32 -13.57 -4.09
N GLY A 689 17.21 -13.94 -5.02
CA GLY A 689 18.65 -14.11 -4.78
C GLY A 689 19.46 -12.81 -4.66
N SER A 690 18.79 -11.65 -4.73
CA SER A 690 19.43 -10.33 -4.75
C SER A 690 19.34 -9.53 -3.46
N GLY A 691 18.49 -9.95 -2.50
CA GLY A 691 18.13 -9.16 -1.32
C GLY A 691 17.35 -7.86 -1.61
N VAL A 692 16.90 -7.64 -2.84
CA VAL A 692 16.15 -6.44 -3.24
C VAL A 692 14.92 -6.80 -4.10
N LEU A 693 13.73 -6.58 -3.54
CA LEU A 693 12.45 -6.79 -4.22
C LEU A 693 12.04 -5.50 -4.96
N ALA A 694 12.05 -5.53 -6.29
CA ALA A 694 11.54 -4.41 -7.11
C ALA A 694 10.00 -4.46 -7.20
N LEU A 695 9.33 -3.35 -6.90
CA LEU A 695 7.86 -3.22 -6.87
C LEU A 695 7.30 -2.69 -8.21
N ARG A 696 6.00 -2.86 -8.42
CA ARG A 696 5.28 -2.44 -9.65
C ARG A 696 5.12 -0.93 -9.80
N ASP A 697 5.13 -0.18 -8.71
CA ASP A 697 4.88 1.28 -8.66
C ASP A 697 6.13 2.15 -8.94
N GLY A 698 7.27 1.48 -9.21
CA GLY A 698 8.58 2.09 -9.40
C GLY A 698 9.51 1.96 -8.20
N ASN A 699 9.00 1.61 -7.02
CA ASN A 699 9.77 1.53 -5.78
C ASN A 699 10.49 0.18 -5.59
N TYR A 700 11.19 0.02 -4.49
CA TYR A 700 11.81 -1.25 -4.10
C TYR A 700 11.84 -1.44 -2.58
N VAL A 701 11.98 -2.69 -2.16
CA VAL A 701 12.20 -3.08 -0.77
C VAL A 701 13.57 -3.76 -0.68
N VAL A 702 14.40 -3.31 0.26
CA VAL A 702 15.65 -4.00 0.60
C VAL A 702 15.37 -4.96 1.75
N ILE A 703 15.73 -6.22 1.55
CA ILE A 703 15.55 -7.33 2.49
C ILE A 703 16.93 -7.66 3.06
N SER A 704 17.10 -7.48 4.36
CA SER A 704 18.34 -7.74 5.09
C SER A 704 18.03 -8.72 6.23
N PRO A 705 18.16 -10.04 6.01
CA PRO A 705 17.71 -11.06 6.98
C PRO A 705 18.43 -11.02 8.33
N LEU A 706 19.69 -10.58 8.35
CA LEU A 706 20.57 -10.53 9.54
C LEU A 706 20.68 -9.15 10.19
N TRP A 707 20.00 -8.12 9.68
CA TRP A 707 20.23 -6.75 10.16
C TRP A 707 20.02 -6.62 11.67
N GLU A 708 21.05 -6.12 12.37
CA GLU A 708 21.05 -5.91 13.81
C GLU A 708 20.48 -4.53 14.16
N ASN A 709 19.51 -4.50 15.08
CA ASN A 709 18.92 -3.23 15.55
C ASN A 709 19.66 -2.62 16.77
N GLY A 710 20.78 -3.22 17.18
CA GLY A 710 21.58 -2.82 18.35
C GLY A 710 21.01 -3.25 19.71
N ALA A 711 19.84 -3.90 19.74
CA ALA A 711 19.21 -4.48 20.93
C ALA A 711 18.76 -5.95 20.74
N LEU A 712 18.68 -6.42 19.48
CA LEU A 712 18.44 -7.81 19.08
C LEU A 712 19.43 -8.18 17.96
N SER A 713 20.00 -9.38 18.04
CA SER A 713 20.86 -9.95 16.99
C SER A 713 20.02 -10.63 15.90
N ASP A 714 20.39 -10.49 14.63
CA ASP A 714 19.67 -11.07 13.48
C ASP A 714 18.16 -10.74 13.47
N ALA A 715 17.80 -9.51 13.87
CA ALA A 715 16.42 -9.07 13.97
C ALA A 715 15.71 -9.03 12.61
N GLY A 716 16.47 -8.73 11.56
CA GLY A 716 16.05 -8.71 10.16
C GLY A 716 15.19 -7.49 9.81
N ALA A 717 15.42 -6.89 8.63
CA ALA A 717 14.64 -5.75 8.15
C ALA A 717 14.19 -5.89 6.69
N ALA A 718 12.93 -5.53 6.41
CA ALA A 718 12.41 -5.27 5.07
C ALA A 718 12.09 -3.77 4.97
N THR A 719 12.97 -3.04 4.28
CA THR A 719 13.04 -1.56 4.24
C THR A 719 12.44 -1.03 2.95
N TRP A 720 11.40 -0.18 3.01
CA TRP A 720 10.79 0.39 1.80
C TRP A 720 11.53 1.65 1.32
N VAL A 721 11.91 1.69 0.04
CA VAL A 721 12.71 2.76 -0.58
C VAL A 721 12.01 3.31 -1.83
N ASP A 722 11.95 4.65 -1.97
CA ASP A 722 11.42 5.30 -3.17
C ASP A 722 12.39 5.17 -4.35
N GLY A 723 11.94 4.48 -5.40
CA GLY A 723 12.74 4.19 -6.59
C GLY A 723 12.89 5.35 -7.57
N ARG A 724 12.56 6.58 -7.15
CA ARG A 724 12.89 7.85 -7.83
C ARG A 724 14.00 8.63 -7.12
N THR A 725 14.30 8.31 -5.86
CA THR A 725 15.17 9.13 -4.98
C THR A 725 16.20 8.31 -4.20
N GLY A 726 16.02 6.99 -4.07
CA GLY A 726 16.86 6.15 -3.22
C GLY A 726 16.76 6.54 -1.74
N GLN A 727 15.59 6.97 -1.27
CA GLN A 727 15.34 7.35 0.12
C GLN A 727 14.23 6.51 0.75
N THR A 728 14.39 6.20 2.04
CA THR A 728 13.42 5.47 2.85
C THR A 728 12.16 6.30 3.14
N VAL A 729 11.11 5.70 3.74
CA VAL A 729 9.83 6.40 3.97
C VAL A 729 9.91 7.61 4.91
N ASP A 730 10.93 7.68 5.75
CA ASP A 730 11.32 8.79 6.62
C ASP A 730 12.36 9.74 5.99
N GLY A 731 12.66 9.57 4.69
CA GLY A 731 13.59 10.39 3.92
C GLY A 731 15.08 10.10 4.19
N GLN A 732 15.40 9.09 4.99
CA GLN A 732 16.78 8.74 5.34
C GLN A 732 17.42 7.79 4.30
N ARG A 733 18.63 7.30 4.62
CA ARG A 733 19.35 6.23 3.91
C ARG A 733 19.97 5.22 4.87
N THR A 734 19.26 4.96 5.97
CA THR A 734 19.62 4.00 7.03
C THR A 734 18.39 3.22 7.43
N ILE A 735 18.54 1.93 7.75
CA ILE A 735 17.44 1.11 8.26
C ILE A 735 17.03 1.61 9.65
N THR A 736 15.72 1.77 9.88
CA THR A 736 15.14 2.14 11.19
C THR A 736 13.83 1.41 11.46
N PRO A 737 13.42 1.23 12.74
CA PRO A 737 12.08 0.74 13.07
C PRO A 737 10.93 1.63 12.58
N GLN A 738 11.23 2.86 12.17
CA GLN A 738 10.27 3.81 11.62
C GLN A 738 10.04 3.62 10.11
N ASN A 739 10.97 2.95 9.40
CA ASN A 739 10.96 2.80 7.94
C ASN A 739 10.97 1.34 7.43
N SER A 740 10.99 0.36 8.32
CA SER A 740 11.14 -1.06 8.00
C SER A 740 10.18 -1.96 8.78
N LEU A 741 9.72 -3.04 8.16
CA LEU A 741 9.22 -4.21 8.91
C LEU A 741 10.43 -4.92 9.53
N ILE A 742 10.38 -5.16 10.85
CA ILE A 742 11.46 -5.82 11.61
C ILE A 742 10.88 -7.00 12.39
N GLY A 743 11.69 -8.05 12.57
CA GLY A 743 11.42 -9.14 13.50
C GLY A 743 11.19 -8.68 14.95
N SER A 744 10.68 -9.58 15.78
CA SER A 744 10.27 -9.29 17.18
C SER A 744 11.14 -9.96 18.24
N ALA A 745 12.19 -10.66 17.85
CA ALA A 745 13.08 -11.43 18.71
C ALA A 745 14.50 -11.51 18.11
N ASP A 746 15.45 -12.02 18.89
CA ASP A 746 16.75 -12.47 18.39
C ASP A 746 16.56 -13.62 17.39
N VAL A 747 17.36 -13.67 16.32
CA VAL A 747 17.16 -14.61 15.20
C VAL A 747 15.75 -14.43 14.59
N GLY A 748 15.30 -13.18 14.53
CA GLY A 748 13.99 -12.78 14.02
C GLY A 748 13.71 -13.25 12.60
N MET A 749 14.77 -13.30 11.76
CA MET A 749 14.85 -13.89 10.42
C MET A 749 13.57 -13.75 9.57
N LEU A 750 13.54 -12.69 8.76
CA LEU A 750 12.55 -12.52 7.69
C LEU A 750 12.68 -13.64 6.66
N ALA A 751 11.68 -14.51 6.59
CA ALA A 751 11.73 -15.71 5.73
C ALA A 751 11.16 -15.47 4.33
N THR A 752 9.94 -14.94 4.26
CA THR A 752 9.28 -14.56 3.00
C THR A 752 8.93 -13.08 3.05
N VAL A 753 9.17 -12.35 1.95
CA VAL A 753 8.76 -10.96 1.76
C VAL A 753 8.16 -10.82 0.36
N ALA A 754 6.89 -10.43 0.25
CA ALA A 754 6.12 -10.43 -0.99
C ALA A 754 5.26 -9.17 -1.18
N GLU A 755 5.18 -8.67 -2.42
CA GLU A 755 4.31 -7.55 -2.80
C GLU A 755 2.83 -7.95 -2.77
N GLU A 756 1.98 -7.10 -2.19
CA GLU A 756 0.53 -7.15 -2.27
C GLU A 756 0.05 -6.01 -3.20
N PRO A 757 -0.23 -6.30 -4.49
CA PRO A 757 -0.35 -5.28 -5.52
C PRO A 757 -1.74 -4.61 -5.61
N VAL A 758 -2.75 -5.10 -4.89
CA VAL A 758 -4.13 -4.56 -4.93
C VAL A 758 -4.28 -3.39 -3.96
N ASN A 759 -3.75 -3.50 -2.74
CA ASN A 759 -3.72 -2.42 -1.76
C ASN A 759 -2.32 -1.81 -1.60
N ASN A 760 -1.39 -2.07 -2.53
CA ASN A 760 0.02 -1.61 -2.54
C ASN A 760 0.74 -1.79 -1.19
N SER A 761 0.63 -3.00 -0.62
CA SER A 761 1.20 -3.38 0.67
C SER A 761 2.33 -4.40 0.50
N LEU A 762 3.00 -4.76 1.59
CA LEU A 762 4.08 -5.73 1.64
C LEU A 762 3.77 -6.77 2.71
N VAL A 763 3.75 -8.06 2.37
CA VAL A 763 3.53 -9.16 3.32
C VAL A 763 4.88 -9.78 3.69
N ALA A 764 5.11 -10.01 4.98
CA ALA A 764 6.35 -10.58 5.49
C ALA A 764 6.10 -11.64 6.58
N THR A 765 6.79 -12.78 6.49
CA THR A 765 6.88 -13.79 7.57
C THR A 765 8.12 -13.54 8.43
N ILE A 766 7.95 -13.64 9.75
CA ILE A 766 9.00 -13.50 10.77
C ILE A 766 9.09 -14.82 11.53
N ASN A 767 10.24 -15.50 11.45
CA ASN A 767 10.39 -16.87 11.97
C ASN A 767 10.86 -16.95 13.44
N GLY A 768 11.51 -15.92 13.99
CA GLY A 768 12.12 -15.97 15.34
C GLY A 768 11.17 -16.00 16.53
N GLY A 769 9.92 -16.42 16.38
CA GLY A 769 8.92 -16.52 17.46
C GLY A 769 8.35 -17.93 17.57
N SER A 770 8.00 -18.38 18.78
CA SER A 770 7.53 -19.77 19.02
C SER A 770 6.22 -20.14 18.32
N THR A 771 5.49 -19.19 17.75
CA THR A 771 4.28 -19.39 16.94
C THR A 771 4.52 -19.18 15.44
N GLY A 772 5.59 -18.49 15.05
CA GLY A 772 5.64 -17.74 13.78
C GLY A 772 4.81 -16.45 13.81
N GLN A 773 5.02 -15.54 12.86
CA GLN A 773 4.20 -14.34 12.66
C GLN A 773 4.15 -13.92 11.18
N VAL A 774 2.99 -13.46 10.71
CA VAL A 774 2.83 -12.84 9.38
C VAL A 774 2.33 -11.40 9.54
N ARG A 775 2.98 -10.44 8.85
CA ARG A 775 2.61 -9.02 8.92
C ARG A 775 2.49 -8.37 7.55
N VAL A 776 1.54 -7.45 7.41
CA VAL A 776 1.22 -6.69 6.19
C VAL A 776 1.59 -5.22 6.41
N GLY A 777 2.80 -4.83 6.01
CA GLY A 777 3.31 -3.46 6.06
C GLY A 777 2.88 -2.60 4.87
N PHE A 778 2.89 -1.27 5.01
CA PHE A 778 2.47 -0.35 3.95
C PHE A 778 3.07 1.07 4.08
N ALA A 779 3.25 1.77 2.95
CA ALA A 779 4.14 2.92 2.84
C ALA A 779 3.50 4.25 2.34
N ASP A 780 2.22 4.25 1.97
CA ASP A 780 1.43 5.46 1.68
C ASP A 780 0.41 5.70 2.81
N PRO A 781 0.47 6.84 3.53
CA PRO A 781 -0.48 7.10 4.60
C PRO A 781 -1.94 7.17 4.13
N ASN A 782 -2.22 7.40 2.84
CA ASN A 782 -3.59 7.37 2.30
C ASN A 782 -4.20 5.95 2.22
N GLN A 783 -3.44 4.90 2.59
CA GLN A 783 -3.92 3.55 2.82
C GLN A 783 -4.58 3.39 4.21
N LEU A 784 -4.37 4.34 5.13
CA LEU A 784 -4.99 4.39 6.46
C LEU A 784 -6.47 4.81 6.37
N ARG A 785 -7.31 3.89 5.93
CA ARG A 785 -8.76 4.09 5.74
C ARG A 785 -9.55 3.25 6.74
N TYR A 786 -10.83 3.57 6.95
CA TYR A 786 -11.73 2.82 7.87
C TYR A 786 -11.75 1.29 7.69
N ARG A 787 -11.36 0.76 6.53
CA ARG A 787 -11.27 -0.69 6.29
C ARG A 787 -9.89 -1.32 6.53
N ARG A 788 -8.80 -0.55 6.66
CA ARG A 788 -7.44 -1.08 6.85
C ARG A 788 -7.26 -1.54 8.29
N GLY A 789 -6.93 -2.82 8.51
CA GLY A 789 -6.57 -3.35 9.84
C GLY A 789 -7.68 -3.23 10.89
N GLN A 790 -8.92 -3.58 10.54
CA GLN A 790 -10.12 -3.34 11.38
C GLN A 790 -10.04 -3.80 12.84
N PRO A 791 -9.41 -4.94 13.21
CA PRO A 791 -9.36 -5.40 14.60
C PRO A 791 -8.16 -4.85 15.41
N GLN A 792 -7.33 -3.95 14.87
CA GLN A 792 -6.02 -3.63 15.43
C GLN A 792 -5.75 -2.14 15.62
N ALA A 793 -4.81 -1.83 16.53
CA ALA A 793 -4.20 -0.51 16.62
C ALA A 793 -3.11 -0.36 15.55
N LEU A 794 -3.02 0.82 14.94
CA LEU A 794 -2.04 1.13 13.90
C LEU A 794 -1.14 2.28 14.37
N GLN A 795 0.15 2.00 14.52
CA GLN A 795 1.16 3.03 14.75
C GLN A 795 1.69 3.56 13.42
N VAL A 796 1.87 4.88 13.33
CA VAL A 796 2.41 5.56 12.15
C VAL A 796 3.35 6.69 12.58
N THR A 797 4.35 6.99 11.77
CA THR A 797 5.38 7.98 12.12
C THR A 797 5.06 9.35 11.53
N PRO A 798 5.36 10.48 12.22
CA PRO A 798 5.21 11.81 11.64
C PRO A 798 5.99 12.00 10.32
N GLY A 799 7.09 11.29 10.10
CA GLY A 799 7.85 11.32 8.85
C GLY A 799 7.05 10.82 7.65
N LEU A 800 6.32 9.70 7.82
CA LEU A 800 5.44 9.12 6.80
C LEU A 800 4.36 10.12 6.34
N LEU A 801 3.82 10.92 7.26
CA LEU A 801 2.83 11.97 6.99
C LEU A 801 3.49 13.23 6.41
N ALA A 802 4.60 13.67 7.01
CA ALA A 802 5.25 14.92 6.65
C ALA A 802 5.86 14.88 5.25
N ARG A 803 6.44 13.75 4.81
CA ARG A 803 7.09 13.62 3.48
C ARG A 803 6.14 13.91 2.30
N PRO A 804 4.96 13.26 2.14
CA PRO A 804 4.00 13.61 1.10
C PRO A 804 3.44 15.04 1.27
N LEU A 805 3.18 15.50 2.50
CA LEU A 805 2.74 16.88 2.72
C LEU A 805 3.79 17.92 2.30
N GLN A 806 5.09 17.62 2.46
CA GLN A 806 6.20 18.44 1.97
C GLN A 806 6.32 18.40 0.43
N ALA A 807 5.89 17.31 -0.20
CA ALA A 807 5.73 17.20 -1.66
C ALA A 807 4.41 17.79 -2.19
N SER A 808 3.73 18.62 -1.39
CA SER A 808 2.38 19.19 -1.66
C SER A 808 1.28 18.15 -1.93
N THR A 809 1.51 16.88 -1.63
CA THR A 809 0.56 15.77 -1.84
C THR A 809 -0.43 15.71 -0.66
N PRO A 810 -1.75 15.67 -0.89
CA PRO A 810 -2.73 15.51 0.17
C PRO A 810 -2.58 14.19 0.94
N VAL A 811 -2.91 14.20 2.22
CA VAL A 811 -2.90 13.02 3.10
C VAL A 811 -4.22 12.92 3.85
N THR A 812 -4.87 11.76 3.78
CA THR A 812 -6.07 11.44 4.57
C THR A 812 -5.81 10.20 5.44
N VAL A 813 -6.05 10.33 6.75
CA VAL A 813 -5.92 9.25 7.74
C VAL A 813 -7.26 9.06 8.46
N GLN A 814 -7.74 7.82 8.54
CA GLN A 814 -9.04 7.47 9.10
C GLN A 814 -8.95 6.32 10.12
N ALA A 815 -9.71 6.40 11.21
CA ALA A 815 -9.85 5.36 12.23
C ALA A 815 -11.33 5.12 12.62
N ASN A 816 -11.77 3.87 12.79
CA ASN A 816 -13.15 3.56 13.18
C ASN A 816 -13.50 4.00 14.61
N THR A 817 -12.49 3.99 15.47
CA THR A 817 -12.50 4.40 16.86
C THR A 817 -11.81 5.76 16.94
N ASP A 818 -10.62 5.82 17.54
CA ASP A 818 -9.92 7.03 17.84
C ASP A 818 -8.68 7.22 16.94
N LEU A 819 -8.31 8.47 16.75
CA LEU A 819 -7.06 8.87 16.09
C LEU A 819 -6.32 9.81 17.05
N ARG A 820 -5.08 9.48 17.40
CA ARG A 820 -4.29 10.16 18.43
C ARG A 820 -2.94 10.65 17.88
N LEU A 821 -2.76 11.96 17.87
CA LEU A 821 -1.46 12.61 17.60
C LEU A 821 -0.67 12.70 18.92
N SER A 822 0.08 11.63 19.23
CA SER A 822 0.90 11.53 20.45
C SER A 822 2.21 12.32 20.36
N SER A 823 2.79 12.46 19.17
CA SER A 823 4.04 13.20 18.93
C SER A 823 3.89 14.28 17.85
N PRO A 824 4.74 15.33 17.83
CA PRO A 824 4.54 16.48 16.95
C PRO A 824 4.64 16.16 15.46
N LEU A 825 3.71 16.68 14.66
CA LEU A 825 3.76 16.63 13.20
C LEU A 825 4.19 17.99 12.65
N SER A 826 5.37 18.05 12.03
CA SER A 826 5.94 19.30 11.50
C SER A 826 6.24 19.22 10.01
N VAL A 827 5.31 19.68 9.18
CA VAL A 827 5.59 20.01 7.77
C VAL A 827 6.50 21.25 7.75
N LYS A 828 7.58 21.20 6.97
CA LYS A 828 8.54 22.30 6.80
C LYS A 828 8.89 22.42 5.32
N LEU A 829 8.79 23.63 4.78
CA LEU A 829 9.08 23.95 3.39
C LEU A 829 10.11 25.07 3.30
N VAL A 830 10.88 25.08 2.21
CA VAL A 830 11.76 26.21 1.84
C VAL A 830 10.99 27.22 0.97
N ASN A 831 10.09 26.73 0.11
CA ASN A 831 9.13 27.48 -0.70
C ASN A 831 7.89 26.61 -0.95
N GLY A 832 6.76 27.22 -1.27
CA GLY A 832 5.51 26.51 -1.64
C GLY A 832 4.52 26.39 -0.49
N VAL A 833 3.47 25.58 -0.70
CA VAL A 833 2.37 25.33 0.24
C VAL A 833 2.29 23.83 0.51
N GLY A 834 2.10 23.45 1.77
CA GLY A 834 1.98 22.06 2.19
C GLY A 834 0.74 21.38 1.61
N GLY A 835 0.81 20.06 1.49
CA GLY A 835 -0.35 19.24 1.13
C GLY A 835 -1.50 19.43 2.13
N ALA A 836 -2.73 19.17 1.68
CA ALA A 836 -3.88 19.19 2.59
C ALA A 836 -3.89 17.95 3.49
N LEU A 837 -4.07 18.13 4.80
CA LEU A 837 -4.12 17.04 5.78
C LEU A 837 -5.54 16.85 6.32
N THR A 838 -6.06 15.64 6.23
CA THR A 838 -7.38 15.27 6.75
C THR A 838 -7.24 14.13 7.77
N LEU A 839 -7.69 14.35 9.00
CA LEU A 839 -7.73 13.35 10.08
C LEU A 839 -9.18 13.06 10.44
N GLN A 840 -9.63 11.80 10.36
CA GLN A 840 -11.02 11.40 10.61
C GLN A 840 -11.13 10.25 11.64
N ALA A 841 -11.91 10.45 12.70
CA ALA A 841 -12.20 9.45 13.72
C ALA A 841 -13.70 9.12 13.78
N GLY A 842 -14.05 7.82 13.80
CA GLY A 842 -15.42 7.33 14.01
C GLY A 842 -15.90 7.43 15.46
N ARG A 843 -14.97 7.60 16.41
CA ARG A 843 -15.17 8.06 17.80
C ARG A 843 -14.37 9.37 18.01
N SER A 844 -13.20 9.36 18.65
CA SER A 844 -12.53 10.59 19.13
C SER A 844 -11.25 10.96 18.39
N LEU A 845 -10.98 12.26 18.24
CA LEU A 845 -9.74 12.78 17.65
C LEU A 845 -8.94 13.54 18.72
N LEU A 846 -7.81 12.97 19.12
CA LEU A 846 -6.98 13.43 20.24
C LEU A 846 -5.69 14.04 19.71
N LEU A 847 -5.41 15.28 20.08
CA LEU A 847 -4.21 16.03 19.68
C LEU A 847 -3.38 16.33 20.94
N ASP A 848 -2.56 15.36 21.33
CA ASP A 848 -1.71 15.43 22.52
C ASP A 848 -0.37 16.14 22.24
N ALA A 849 -0.02 16.33 20.97
CA ALA A 849 1.13 17.06 20.49
C ALA A 849 0.77 18.14 19.44
N SER A 850 1.73 19.01 19.14
CA SER A 850 1.55 20.13 18.20
C SER A 850 1.61 19.71 16.73
N LEU A 851 0.91 20.44 15.86
CA LEU A 851 0.81 20.20 14.42
C LEU A 851 1.12 21.50 13.65
N THR A 852 2.04 21.44 12.69
CA THR A 852 2.27 22.52 11.72
C THR A 852 2.19 22.01 10.28
N SER A 853 1.37 22.65 9.43
CA SER A 853 1.11 22.19 8.04
C SER A 853 1.84 22.97 6.94
N ALA A 854 2.59 24.02 7.28
CA ALA A 854 3.27 24.93 6.34
C ALA A 854 2.32 25.44 5.23
N ASP A 855 1.32 26.23 5.64
CA ASP A 855 0.25 26.81 4.79
C ASP A 855 -0.74 25.80 4.18
N GLY A 856 -0.49 24.49 4.31
CA GLY A 856 -1.43 23.43 3.89
C GLY A 856 -2.73 23.46 4.69
N ALA A 857 -3.87 23.31 4.03
CA ALA A 857 -5.18 23.24 4.70
C ALA A 857 -5.30 21.99 5.58
N VAL A 858 -6.00 22.09 6.71
CA VAL A 858 -6.19 20.97 7.65
C VAL A 858 -7.68 20.76 7.95
N THR A 859 -8.13 19.51 7.91
CA THR A 859 -9.49 19.09 8.28
C THR A 859 -9.41 18.05 9.40
N LEU A 860 -10.09 18.32 10.51
CA LEU A 860 -10.12 17.49 11.71
C LEU A 860 -11.56 17.06 11.97
N ILE A 861 -11.87 15.76 11.83
CA ILE A 861 -13.23 15.22 11.98
C ILE A 861 -13.26 14.16 13.09
N ALA A 862 -14.21 14.30 14.01
CA ALA A 862 -14.54 13.31 15.04
C ALA A 862 -16.01 12.86 14.92
N ASN A 863 -16.35 11.75 15.59
CA ASN A 863 -17.65 11.08 15.55
C ASN A 863 -18.19 10.80 14.13
N ASP A 864 -17.33 10.54 13.14
CA ASP A 864 -17.73 10.49 11.73
C ASP A 864 -18.82 9.42 11.43
N THR A 865 -19.58 9.57 10.34
CA THR A 865 -20.80 8.79 10.09
C THR A 865 -20.56 7.43 9.43
N LEU A 866 -21.55 6.53 9.50
CA LEU A 866 -21.54 5.28 8.73
C LEU A 866 -21.51 5.55 7.21
N ALA A 867 -22.16 6.62 6.74
CA ALA A 867 -22.16 7.02 5.33
C ALA A 867 -20.78 7.52 4.86
N SER A 868 -19.95 8.02 5.77
CA SER A 868 -18.54 8.38 5.51
C SER A 868 -17.62 7.16 5.37
N GLY A 869 -18.11 5.96 5.67
CA GLY A 869 -17.39 4.70 5.56
C GLY A 869 -16.92 4.09 6.89
N VAL A 870 -17.26 4.68 8.05
CA VAL A 870 -16.95 4.12 9.37
C VAL A 870 -17.52 2.71 9.50
N VAL A 871 -16.68 1.75 9.84
CA VAL A 871 -17.09 0.35 10.02
C VAL A 871 -17.73 0.20 11.40
N ASP A 872 -19.06 0.21 11.46
CA ASP A 872 -19.82 0.23 12.73
C ASP A 872 -19.45 -0.91 13.70
N ARG A 873 -19.22 -2.13 13.20
CA ARG A 873 -18.76 -3.27 14.02
C ARG A 873 -17.40 -3.04 14.71
N ALA A 874 -16.57 -2.15 14.16
CA ALA A 874 -15.28 -1.75 14.72
C ALA A 874 -15.35 -0.44 15.53
N ARG A 875 -16.49 0.26 15.53
CA ARG A 875 -16.73 1.45 16.35
C ARG A 875 -17.04 0.99 17.79
N GLN A 876 -16.00 0.89 18.62
CA GLN A 876 -16.15 0.63 20.06
C GLN A 876 -17.13 1.61 20.75
N PRO A 877 -17.73 1.25 21.90
CA PRO A 877 -18.57 2.14 22.70
C PRO A 877 -17.90 3.46 23.17
N GLY A 878 -18.70 4.34 23.77
CA GLY A 878 -18.24 5.56 24.46
C GLY A 878 -18.46 6.86 23.69
N ALA A 879 -18.45 7.98 24.40
CA ALA A 879 -18.65 9.30 23.81
C ALA A 879 -17.46 9.71 22.92
N ALA A 880 -17.77 10.27 21.75
CA ALA A 880 -16.81 10.88 20.84
C ALA A 880 -16.47 12.32 21.30
N SER A 881 -15.21 12.75 21.14
CA SER A 881 -14.76 14.11 21.44
C SER A 881 -13.56 14.50 20.58
N LEU A 882 -13.30 15.80 20.41
CA LEU A 882 -12.13 16.31 19.68
C LEU A 882 -11.33 17.19 20.64
N VAL A 883 -10.14 16.74 21.06
CA VAL A 883 -9.47 17.28 22.26
C VAL A 883 -8.01 17.61 21.98
N MET A 884 -7.62 18.87 22.17
CA MET A 884 -6.23 19.31 22.23
C MET A 884 -5.70 19.32 23.68
N ALA A 885 -4.60 18.60 23.94
CA ALA A 885 -3.97 18.57 25.27
C ALA A 885 -3.30 19.91 25.63
N PRO A 886 -3.22 20.30 26.92
CA PRO A 886 -2.65 21.58 27.33
C PRO A 886 -1.25 21.86 26.78
N ASN A 887 -1.01 23.12 26.41
CA ASN A 887 0.24 23.61 25.79
C ASN A 887 0.52 23.15 24.34
N THR A 888 -0.35 22.36 23.71
CA THR A 888 -0.25 22.06 22.27
C THR A 888 -0.59 23.27 21.40
N THR A 889 -0.09 23.26 20.16
CA THR A 889 -0.33 24.27 19.14
C THR A 889 -0.72 23.63 17.81
N LEU A 890 -1.79 24.10 17.20
CA LEU A 890 -2.23 23.75 15.85
C LEU A 890 -2.07 24.98 14.96
N ASP A 891 -1.01 25.03 14.16
CA ASP A 891 -0.67 26.17 13.30
C ASP A 891 -0.64 25.77 11.84
N VAL A 892 -1.64 26.25 11.09
CA VAL A 892 -1.78 25.95 9.65
C VAL A 892 -1.35 27.12 8.76
N GLY A 893 -0.70 28.15 9.32
CA GLY A 893 -0.27 29.33 8.59
C GLY A 893 -1.43 30.05 7.93
N THR A 894 -1.36 30.22 6.61
CA THR A 894 -2.41 30.77 5.75
C THR A 894 -3.42 29.73 5.23
N GLY A 895 -3.26 28.46 5.60
CA GLY A 895 -4.19 27.38 5.25
C GLY A 895 -5.56 27.51 5.93
N ALA A 896 -6.60 26.93 5.35
CA ALA A 896 -7.90 26.83 6.01
C ALA A 896 -7.91 25.69 7.04
N LEU A 897 -8.51 25.93 8.21
CA LEU A 897 -8.72 24.92 9.26
C LEU A 897 -10.21 24.65 9.44
N LEU A 898 -10.62 23.40 9.21
CA LEU A 898 -11.94 22.88 9.54
C LEU A 898 -11.83 21.93 10.73
N VAL A 899 -12.65 22.13 11.74
CA VAL A 899 -12.78 21.28 12.93
C VAL A 899 -14.24 20.88 13.06
N GLU A 900 -14.53 19.59 13.06
CA GLU A 900 -15.89 19.06 13.01
C GLU A 900 -16.04 17.86 13.97
N LEU A 901 -17.06 17.89 14.82
CA LEU A 901 -17.55 16.69 15.50
C LEU A 901 -18.95 16.40 14.94
N ARG A 902 -19.13 15.24 14.32
CA ARG A 902 -20.36 14.87 13.61
C ARG A 902 -21.42 14.30 14.57
N ASP A 903 -22.65 14.16 14.07
CA ASP A 903 -23.75 13.51 14.79
C ASP A 903 -23.57 11.99 14.97
N GLY A 904 -22.69 11.37 14.17
CA GLY A 904 -22.47 9.93 14.14
C GLY A 904 -23.54 9.15 13.39
N ALA A 905 -24.29 9.77 12.48
CA ALA A 905 -25.43 9.15 11.80
C ALA A 905 -25.17 7.72 11.29
N GLY A 906 -26.14 6.83 11.57
CA GLY A 906 -26.16 5.44 11.13
C GLY A 906 -25.36 4.45 11.99
N LYS A 907 -24.57 4.90 12.96
CA LYS A 907 -23.79 4.03 13.85
C LYS A 907 -24.61 3.52 15.04
N ARG A 908 -24.18 2.41 15.63
CA ARG A 908 -24.67 1.85 16.90
C ARG A 908 -24.32 2.73 18.11
N TYR A 909 -23.21 3.49 18.03
CA TYR A 909 -22.73 4.37 19.10
C TYR A 909 -22.51 5.78 18.53
N THR A 910 -23.41 6.70 18.89
CA THR A 910 -23.43 8.10 18.40
C THR A 910 -23.09 9.13 19.47
N ASP A 911 -23.01 8.71 20.74
CA ASP A 911 -22.73 9.57 21.90
C ASP A 911 -21.54 10.51 21.64
N SER A 912 -21.68 11.75 22.09
CA SER A 912 -20.77 12.86 21.79
C SER A 912 -20.37 13.64 23.05
N GLY A 913 -19.46 14.59 22.85
CA GLY A 913 -18.93 15.46 23.88
C GLY A 913 -18.27 16.69 23.26
N ALA A 914 -17.44 17.38 24.03
CA ALA A 914 -16.92 18.67 23.63
C ALA A 914 -15.87 18.58 22.50
N ILE A 915 -15.77 19.68 21.75
CA ILE A 915 -14.55 20.04 21.05
C ILE A 915 -13.76 20.98 21.97
N SER A 916 -12.49 20.66 22.28
CA SER A 916 -11.61 21.54 23.05
C SER A 916 -10.33 21.89 22.29
N LEU A 917 -10.09 23.19 22.12
CA LEU A 917 -8.99 23.75 21.34
C LEU A 917 -8.03 24.54 22.23
N GLN A 918 -6.74 24.43 21.94
CA GLN A 918 -5.66 25.12 22.66
C GLN A 918 -5.17 26.30 21.82
N ARG A 919 -3.86 26.43 21.55
CA ARG A 919 -3.36 27.49 20.66
C ARG A 919 -3.64 27.14 19.21
N VAL A 920 -4.30 28.03 18.48
CA VAL A 920 -4.64 27.85 17.06
C VAL A 920 -4.12 29.03 16.22
N GLY A 921 -3.46 28.73 15.10
CA GLY A 921 -3.10 29.65 14.03
C GLY A 921 -3.68 29.17 12.69
N ALA A 922 -4.39 30.03 11.94
CA ALA A 922 -4.96 29.63 10.64
C ALA A 922 -5.24 30.79 9.66
N GLY A 923 -5.31 30.50 8.37
CA GLY A 923 -5.81 31.41 7.35
C GLY A 923 -7.31 31.69 7.48
N ALA A 924 -8.09 30.69 7.89
CA ALA A 924 -9.47 30.82 8.33
C ALA A 924 -9.84 29.62 9.23
N LEU A 925 -10.82 29.79 10.13
CA LEU A 925 -11.27 28.74 11.04
C LEU A 925 -12.79 28.50 10.95
N VAL A 926 -13.19 27.24 10.86
CA VAL A 926 -14.57 26.78 11.08
C VAL A 926 -14.56 25.68 12.14
N VAL A 927 -15.37 25.82 13.19
CA VAL A 927 -15.58 24.82 14.24
C VAL A 927 -17.06 24.50 14.37
N ASN A 928 -17.44 23.26 14.05
CA ASN A 928 -18.82 22.76 14.17
C ASN A 928 -18.86 21.57 15.15
N ASN A 929 -19.68 21.63 16.20
CA ASN A 929 -20.00 20.45 17.01
C ASN A 929 -21.46 20.06 16.77
N LEU A 930 -21.71 19.06 15.94
CA LEU A 930 -23.02 18.50 15.61
C LEU A 930 -23.45 17.40 16.60
N GLY A 931 -22.72 17.22 17.69
CA GLY A 931 -22.98 16.20 18.71
C GLY A 931 -24.34 16.41 19.40
N THR A 932 -25.14 15.35 19.48
CA THR A 932 -26.50 15.39 20.00
C THR A 932 -26.61 15.24 21.53
N ALA A 933 -25.49 15.02 22.23
CA ALA A 933 -25.48 14.89 23.69
C ALA A 933 -25.38 16.27 24.40
N PRO A 934 -25.98 16.48 25.59
CA PRO A 934 -25.99 17.78 26.27
C PRO A 934 -24.62 18.40 26.62
N ASN A 935 -23.56 17.60 26.63
CA ASN A 935 -22.16 17.95 26.87
C ASN A 935 -21.36 18.22 25.57
N SER A 936 -22.05 18.42 24.44
CA SER A 936 -21.45 18.68 23.12
C SER A 936 -21.15 20.18 22.95
N ASP A 937 -20.30 20.71 23.83
CA ASP A 937 -19.87 22.11 23.85
C ASP A 937 -18.70 22.40 22.88
N LEU A 938 -18.39 23.69 22.71
CA LEU A 938 -17.13 24.18 22.15
C LEU A 938 -16.31 24.87 23.25
N LEU A 939 -15.08 24.45 23.48
CA LEU A 939 -14.20 24.95 24.56
C LEU A 939 -12.91 25.53 23.97
N LEU A 940 -12.83 26.85 23.84
CA LEU A 940 -11.63 27.55 23.34
C LEU A 940 -10.74 27.91 24.54
N LEU A 941 -9.85 26.99 24.90
CA LEU A 941 -9.00 27.03 26.09
C LEU A 941 -7.68 27.79 25.86
N GLY A 942 -7.19 27.83 24.62
CA GLY A 942 -6.04 28.63 24.22
C GLY A 942 -6.37 29.68 23.15
N PRO A 943 -5.43 30.58 22.83
CA PRO A 943 -5.70 31.71 21.95
C PRO A 943 -5.81 31.27 20.49
N VAL A 944 -6.78 31.85 19.78
CA VAL A 944 -7.06 31.58 18.35
C VAL A 944 -6.75 32.82 17.54
N ASN A 945 -5.72 32.75 16.69
CA ASN A 945 -5.30 33.83 15.82
C ASN A 945 -5.51 33.43 14.36
N THR A 946 -6.22 34.24 13.58
CA THR A 946 -6.43 33.96 12.15
C THR A 946 -6.16 35.17 11.27
N VAL A 947 -5.87 34.92 9.98
CA VAL A 947 -5.84 36.00 8.98
C VAL A 947 -7.28 36.38 8.61
N GLY A 948 -8.04 35.41 8.14
CA GLY A 948 -9.45 35.50 7.77
C GLY A 948 -10.42 35.12 8.89
N ALA A 949 -11.65 34.81 8.51
CA ALA A 949 -12.78 34.67 9.41
C ALA A 949 -12.67 33.47 10.37
N GLN A 950 -13.35 33.59 11.52
CA GLN A 950 -13.60 32.52 12.47
C GLN A 950 -15.10 32.23 12.54
N ARG A 951 -15.51 30.97 12.55
CA ARG A 951 -16.91 30.55 12.70
C ARG A 951 -17.01 29.43 13.74
N TYR A 952 -17.94 29.59 14.68
CA TYR A 952 -18.21 28.64 15.75
C TYR A 952 -19.73 28.35 15.75
N GLY A 953 -20.11 27.07 15.65
CA GLY A 953 -21.52 26.72 15.53
C GLY A 953 -21.90 25.30 15.93
N THR A 954 -23.22 25.15 16.07
CA THR A 954 -24.02 23.96 16.38
C THR A 954 -23.91 23.27 17.75
N PRO A 955 -23.14 23.71 18.79
CA PRO A 955 -23.06 22.95 20.04
C PRO A 955 -24.43 22.84 20.72
N HIS A 956 -24.75 21.65 21.24
CA HIS A 956 -25.99 21.42 21.99
C HIS A 956 -26.05 22.26 23.29
N GLY A 957 -24.90 22.64 23.85
CA GLY A 957 -24.77 23.53 25.00
C GLY A 957 -24.39 24.96 24.60
N SER A 958 -23.08 25.23 24.55
CA SER A 958 -22.53 26.57 24.34
C SER A 958 -21.10 26.57 23.79
N THR A 959 -20.64 27.75 23.35
CA THR A 959 -19.22 28.04 23.12
C THR A 959 -18.64 28.78 24.33
N THR A 960 -17.68 28.18 25.02
CA THR A 960 -16.90 28.83 26.10
C THR A 960 -15.57 29.33 25.54
N VAL A 961 -15.30 30.63 25.71
CA VAL A 961 -14.09 31.32 25.26
C VAL A 961 -13.27 31.73 26.48
N ALA A 962 -12.18 30.99 26.75
CA ALA A 962 -11.32 31.21 27.91
C ALA A 962 -10.01 31.97 27.58
N ALA A 963 -9.72 32.19 26.30
CA ALA A 963 -8.51 32.88 25.83
C ALA A 963 -8.82 33.76 24.60
N ASN A 964 -7.87 34.64 24.25
CA ASN A 964 -8.08 35.68 23.23
C ASN A 964 -8.36 35.12 21.83
N LEU A 965 -9.29 35.77 21.12
CA LEU A 965 -9.60 35.51 19.71
C LEU A 965 -9.17 36.74 18.88
N THR A 966 -8.37 36.54 17.83
CA THR A 966 -7.91 37.64 16.96
C THR A 966 -8.03 37.32 15.47
N THR A 967 -8.41 38.30 14.66
CA THR A 967 -8.42 38.22 13.18
C THR A 967 -7.75 39.43 12.52
N SER A 968 -7.37 39.31 11.24
CA SER A 968 -6.91 40.44 10.42
C SER A 968 -8.07 41.06 9.64
N ASN A 969 -8.94 41.81 10.33
CA ASN A 969 -10.12 42.48 9.78
C ASN A 969 -11.19 41.54 9.20
N ALA A 970 -11.43 40.41 9.87
CA ALA A 970 -12.40 39.40 9.45
C ALA A 970 -13.42 39.08 10.56
N PRO A 971 -14.67 38.67 10.23
CA PRO A 971 -15.69 38.41 11.23
C PRO A 971 -15.35 37.23 12.12
N ILE A 972 -15.77 37.32 13.39
CA ILE A 972 -15.77 36.23 14.38
C ILE A 972 -17.24 35.90 14.63
N HIS A 973 -17.71 34.77 14.12
CA HIS A 973 -19.14 34.43 14.07
C HIS A 973 -19.50 33.31 15.05
N PHE A 974 -20.53 33.54 15.86
CA PHE A 974 -21.14 32.55 16.75
C PHE A 974 -22.61 32.34 16.37
N ALA A 975 -22.94 31.13 15.91
CA ALA A 975 -24.32 30.77 15.60
C ALA A 975 -25.18 30.55 16.86
N ASP A 976 -24.57 30.07 17.93
CA ASP A 976 -25.24 29.55 19.14
C ASP A 976 -24.74 30.26 20.43
N SER A 977 -25.28 29.85 21.57
CA SER A 977 -25.00 30.45 22.88
C SER A 977 -23.50 30.52 23.20
N VAL A 978 -23.03 31.66 23.71
CA VAL A 978 -21.58 31.92 23.91
C VAL A 978 -21.27 32.61 25.24
N VAL A 979 -20.27 32.07 25.93
CA VAL A 979 -19.72 32.54 27.21
C VAL A 979 -18.27 32.95 27.00
N ILE A 980 -17.97 34.24 27.16
CA ILE A 980 -16.62 34.80 27.10
C ILE A 980 -16.17 35.11 28.52
N ASN A 981 -15.04 34.54 28.93
CA ASN A 981 -14.53 34.68 30.29
C ASN A 981 -14.01 36.11 30.58
N PRO A 982 -14.06 36.57 31.84
CA PRO A 982 -13.52 37.87 32.22
C PRO A 982 -12.04 38.04 31.84
N GLY A 983 -11.67 39.21 31.33
CA GLY A 983 -10.31 39.52 30.88
C GLY A 983 -9.96 39.05 29.46
N VAL A 984 -10.80 38.24 28.81
CA VAL A 984 -10.59 37.83 27.42
C VAL A 984 -10.83 39.01 26.46
N THR A 985 -9.95 39.14 25.47
CA THR A 985 -10.08 40.09 24.36
C THR A 985 -10.51 39.36 23.08
N VAL A 986 -11.56 39.84 22.43
CA VAL A 986 -12.06 39.35 21.14
C VAL A 986 -11.96 40.47 20.11
N ASN A 987 -10.97 40.37 19.22
CA ASN A 987 -10.58 41.42 18.30
C ASN A 987 -10.73 40.99 16.83
N SER A 988 -11.74 41.55 16.16
CA SER A 988 -12.04 41.34 14.74
C SER A 988 -11.47 42.44 13.83
N GLY A 989 -10.60 43.32 14.34
CA GLY A 989 -10.10 44.49 13.61
C GLY A 989 -11.23 45.47 13.27
N SER A 990 -11.33 45.87 12.00
CA SER A 990 -12.44 46.67 11.48
C SER A 990 -13.73 45.89 11.21
N ALA A 991 -13.69 44.55 11.23
CA ALA A 991 -14.87 43.70 11.15
C ALA A 991 -15.57 43.60 12.52
N ALA A 992 -16.44 42.59 12.71
CA ALA A 992 -17.27 42.47 13.90
C ALA A 992 -17.35 41.04 14.45
N VAL A 993 -17.77 40.95 15.71
CA VAL A 993 -18.30 39.72 16.29
C VAL A 993 -19.77 39.60 15.87
N GLU A 994 -20.12 38.53 15.16
CA GLU A 994 -21.47 38.33 14.61
C GLU A 994 -22.23 37.25 15.39
N LEU A 995 -23.44 37.59 15.84
CA LEU A 995 -24.33 36.75 16.64
C LEU A 995 -25.60 36.48 15.82
N SER A 996 -25.91 35.21 15.52
CA SER A 996 -26.91 34.87 14.49
C SER A 996 -27.97 33.81 14.90
N GLY A 997 -28.20 33.59 16.19
CA GLY A 997 -29.11 32.54 16.67
C GLY A 997 -30.55 32.68 16.17
N THR A 998 -31.16 31.54 15.84
CA THR A 998 -32.58 31.43 15.44
C THR A 998 -33.51 31.12 16.61
N GLY A 999 -32.99 30.47 17.66
CA GLY A 999 -33.66 30.22 18.94
C GLY A 999 -33.34 31.27 20.01
N VAL A 1000 -33.17 30.85 21.27
CA VAL A 1000 -32.63 31.73 22.32
C VAL A 1000 -31.11 31.53 22.38
N GLN A 1001 -30.37 32.49 21.82
CA GLN A 1001 -28.90 32.57 21.95
C GLN A 1001 -28.58 33.31 23.25
N THR A 1002 -27.94 32.66 24.21
CA THR A 1002 -27.46 33.37 25.41
C THR A 1002 -26.08 33.95 25.18
N PHE A 1003 -25.82 35.14 25.77
CA PHE A 1003 -24.53 35.81 25.65
C PHE A 1003 -24.04 36.30 27.02
N GLN A 1004 -22.86 35.84 27.41
CA GLN A 1004 -22.17 36.26 28.62
C GLN A 1004 -20.78 36.77 28.24
N ALA A 1005 -20.42 38.00 28.64
CA ALA A 1005 -19.12 38.61 28.32
C ALA A 1005 -18.64 39.57 29.43
N THR A 1006 -18.99 39.28 30.68
CA THR A 1006 -18.73 40.15 31.84
C THR A 1006 -17.24 40.40 32.02
N GLY A 1007 -16.80 41.63 31.77
CA GLY A 1007 -15.38 42.00 31.87
C GLY A 1007 -14.50 41.52 30.71
N ALA A 1008 -15.09 41.04 29.61
CA ALA A 1008 -14.40 40.84 28.34
C ALA A 1008 -14.33 42.14 27.53
N ILE A 1009 -13.40 42.23 26.57
CA ILE A 1009 -13.25 43.38 25.66
C ILE A 1009 -13.60 42.94 24.24
N LEU A 1010 -14.63 43.57 23.68
CA LEU A 1010 -15.15 43.32 22.32
C LEU A 1010 -14.90 44.55 21.42
N GLY A 1011 -14.57 44.30 20.15
CA GLY A 1011 -14.51 45.30 19.09
C GLY A 1011 -15.91 45.76 18.65
N ASN A 1012 -16.22 45.65 17.37
CA ASN A 1012 -17.59 45.84 16.87
C ASN A 1012 -18.41 44.56 17.11
N VAL A 1013 -19.73 44.69 17.31
CA VAL A 1013 -20.67 43.56 17.50
C VAL A 1013 -21.88 43.74 16.58
N ILE A 1014 -22.36 42.66 15.98
CA ILE A 1014 -23.58 42.66 15.15
C ILE A 1014 -24.50 41.51 15.55
N HIS A 1015 -25.75 41.82 15.89
CA HIS A 1015 -26.82 40.84 16.02
C HIS A 1015 -27.63 40.74 14.72
N ARG A 1016 -27.53 39.59 14.05
CA ARG A 1016 -28.28 39.25 12.82
C ARG A 1016 -29.28 38.11 13.00
N GLY A 1017 -29.35 37.52 14.19
CA GLY A 1017 -30.22 36.38 14.48
C GLY A 1017 -31.70 36.74 14.34
N THR A 1018 -32.51 35.79 13.88
CA THR A 1018 -33.98 35.94 13.87
C THR A 1018 -34.62 35.61 15.22
N GLY A 1019 -33.86 34.97 16.11
CA GLY A 1019 -34.29 34.53 17.43
C GLY A 1019 -34.20 35.62 18.51
N THR A 1020 -33.89 35.21 19.74
CA THR A 1020 -33.64 36.10 20.88
C THR A 1020 -32.20 36.00 21.33
N LEU A 1021 -31.45 37.10 21.26
CA LEU A 1021 -30.17 37.24 21.93
C LEU A 1021 -30.41 37.73 23.37
N ARG A 1022 -30.12 36.89 24.37
CA ARG A 1022 -30.34 37.21 25.80
C ARG A 1022 -29.02 37.37 26.55
N LEU A 1023 -28.83 38.52 27.19
CA LEU A 1023 -27.67 38.75 28.04
C LEU A 1023 -27.78 37.96 29.36
N LEU A 1024 -26.67 37.32 29.78
CA LEU A 1024 -26.52 36.66 31.09
C LEU A 1024 -25.52 37.38 32.02
N GLY A 1025 -24.87 38.43 31.54
CA GLY A 1025 -23.97 39.28 32.30
C GLY A 1025 -23.80 40.65 31.65
N ALA A 1026 -23.24 41.61 32.38
CA ALA A 1026 -23.01 42.96 31.88
C ALA A 1026 -22.05 42.97 30.68
N LEU A 1027 -22.39 43.74 29.64
CA LEU A 1027 -21.73 43.71 28.33
C LEU A 1027 -21.08 45.06 28.01
N THR A 1028 -19.81 45.05 27.60
CA THR A 1028 -19.09 46.24 27.12
C THR A 1028 -18.61 46.04 25.69
N ILE A 1029 -19.04 46.92 24.78
CA ILE A 1029 -18.68 46.95 23.37
C ILE A 1029 -17.79 48.18 23.15
N GLY A 1030 -16.54 47.95 22.77
CA GLY A 1030 -15.55 49.01 22.54
C GLY A 1030 -15.71 49.71 21.19
N GLY A 1031 -16.23 49.00 20.19
CA GLY A 1031 -16.56 49.51 18.86
C GLY A 1031 -18.06 49.82 18.70
N ALA A 1032 -18.56 49.67 17.47
CA ALA A 1032 -19.95 49.86 17.12
C ALA A 1032 -20.83 48.64 17.43
N LEU A 1033 -22.13 48.88 17.63
CA LEU A 1033 -23.17 47.86 17.73
C LEU A 1033 -24.15 47.99 16.56
N GLN A 1034 -24.50 46.89 15.88
CA GLN A 1034 -25.59 46.86 14.90
C GLN A 1034 -26.59 45.74 15.25
N GLN A 1035 -27.89 46.04 15.18
CA GLN A 1035 -28.95 45.02 15.15
C GLN A 1035 -29.68 45.08 13.81
N THR A 1036 -29.91 43.92 13.18
CA THR A 1036 -30.64 43.81 11.90
C THR A 1036 -31.88 42.92 11.98
N ALA A 1037 -32.05 42.12 13.04
CA ALA A 1037 -33.15 41.17 13.19
C ALA A 1037 -33.37 40.77 14.66
N GLY A 1038 -34.36 39.90 14.89
CA GLY A 1038 -34.60 39.20 16.16
C GLY A 1038 -34.99 40.10 17.33
N LEU A 1039 -34.92 39.55 18.54
CA LEU A 1039 -35.06 40.27 19.81
C LEU A 1039 -33.68 40.38 20.47
N TRP A 1040 -33.23 41.59 20.78
CA TRP A 1040 -32.16 41.83 21.74
C TRP A 1040 -32.79 42.02 23.11
N ASP A 1041 -32.44 41.15 24.07
CA ASP A 1041 -33.02 41.09 25.40
C ASP A 1041 -31.97 41.36 26.48
N ALA A 1042 -32.01 42.56 27.06
CA ALA A 1042 -31.05 42.99 28.08
C ALA A 1042 -31.16 42.18 29.39
N ASN A 1043 -32.32 41.60 29.72
CA ASN A 1043 -32.49 40.58 30.78
C ASN A 1043 -31.83 40.97 32.13
N GLY A 1044 -32.15 42.18 32.60
CA GLY A 1044 -31.60 42.79 33.81
C GLY A 1044 -30.10 43.15 33.79
N GLN A 1045 -29.41 43.02 32.64
CA GLN A 1045 -27.98 43.28 32.52
C GLN A 1045 -27.67 44.67 31.94
N ALA A 1046 -26.62 45.30 32.47
CA ALA A 1046 -26.14 46.57 31.93
C ALA A 1046 -25.44 46.39 30.58
N LEU A 1047 -25.65 47.33 29.66
CA LEU A 1047 -24.94 47.42 28.39
C LEU A 1047 -24.18 48.75 28.31
N THR A 1048 -22.93 48.71 27.84
CA THR A 1048 -22.16 49.90 27.45
C THR A 1048 -21.65 49.75 26.03
N VAL A 1049 -22.04 50.64 25.13
CA VAL A 1049 -21.51 50.73 23.75
C VAL A 1049 -20.71 52.02 23.63
N ARG A 1050 -19.42 51.93 23.26
CA ARG A 1050 -18.56 53.13 23.12
C ARG A 1050 -18.59 53.73 21.71
N GLY A 1051 -18.77 52.92 20.68
CA GLY A 1051 -18.99 53.39 19.31
C GLY A 1051 -20.47 53.71 19.02
N ALA A 1052 -20.78 53.93 17.74
CA ALA A 1052 -22.15 54.15 17.30
C ALA A 1052 -23.01 52.87 17.42
N ALA A 1053 -24.29 53.03 17.72
CA ALA A 1053 -25.27 51.94 17.80
C ALA A 1053 -26.36 52.12 16.73
N ASN A 1054 -26.57 51.12 15.89
CA ASN A 1054 -27.53 51.17 14.77
C ASN A 1054 -28.54 50.02 14.84
N MET A 1055 -29.75 50.33 15.29
CA MET A 1055 -30.88 49.42 15.30
C MET A 1055 -31.64 49.58 13.99
N SER A 1056 -31.40 48.64 13.07
CA SER A 1056 -31.90 48.66 11.69
C SER A 1056 -32.96 47.60 11.39
N GLY A 1057 -33.20 46.69 12.33
CA GLY A 1057 -34.27 45.69 12.26
C GLY A 1057 -34.40 44.90 13.56
N GLY A 1058 -35.56 44.28 13.78
CA GLY A 1058 -35.85 43.51 14.99
C GLY A 1058 -36.38 44.37 16.15
N VAL A 1059 -36.41 43.79 17.36
CA VAL A 1059 -36.83 44.43 18.61
C VAL A 1059 -35.62 44.62 19.51
N TYR A 1060 -35.43 45.82 20.06
CA TYR A 1060 -34.48 46.07 21.15
C TYR A 1060 -35.27 46.27 22.44
N ARG A 1061 -35.05 45.41 23.45
CA ARG A 1061 -35.67 45.47 24.77
C ARG A 1061 -34.64 45.85 25.86
N PRO A 1062 -34.55 47.14 26.23
CA PRO A 1062 -33.90 47.55 27.48
C PRO A 1062 -34.62 46.97 28.71
N ASP A 1063 -33.91 46.96 29.84
CA ASP A 1063 -34.39 46.45 31.12
C ASP A 1063 -33.92 47.39 32.26
N VAL A 1064 -34.13 47.03 33.52
CA VAL A 1064 -33.90 47.87 34.71
C VAL A 1064 -32.44 48.26 35.00
N ALA A 1065 -31.47 47.75 34.24
CA ALA A 1065 -30.04 48.06 34.40
C ALA A 1065 -29.54 49.00 33.28
N PRO A 1066 -28.58 49.91 33.53
CA PRO A 1066 -28.20 50.97 32.59
C PRO A 1066 -27.85 50.48 31.18
N GLN A 1067 -28.41 51.16 30.17
CA GLN A 1067 -28.22 50.89 28.74
C GLN A 1067 -27.53 52.11 28.10
N THR A 1068 -26.21 52.18 28.22
CA THR A 1068 -25.42 53.38 27.91
C THR A 1068 -24.77 53.32 26.53
N PHE A 1069 -25.03 54.35 25.71
CA PHE A 1069 -24.52 54.52 24.35
C PHE A 1069 -23.66 55.79 24.28
N GLY A 1070 -22.33 55.62 24.32
CA GLY A 1070 -21.36 56.71 24.25
C GLY A 1070 -21.18 57.30 22.84
N GLY A 1071 -21.50 56.54 21.79
CA GLY A 1071 -21.60 57.03 20.42
C GLY A 1071 -23.04 57.35 20.00
N ALA A 1072 -23.21 57.77 18.75
CA ALA A 1072 -24.53 58.09 18.19
C ALA A 1072 -25.46 56.86 18.16
N LEU A 1073 -26.70 57.03 18.62
CA LEU A 1073 -27.74 56.00 18.54
C LEU A 1073 -28.63 56.27 17.32
N THR A 1074 -28.86 55.24 16.50
CA THR A 1074 -29.80 55.26 15.37
C THR A 1074 -30.87 54.19 15.55
N LEU A 1075 -32.13 54.59 15.50
CA LEU A 1075 -33.32 53.74 15.52
C LEU A 1075 -34.05 53.91 14.18
N ALA A 1076 -33.83 53.00 13.23
CA ALA A 1076 -34.30 53.13 11.85
C ALA A 1076 -35.59 52.36 11.54
N THR A 1077 -36.25 52.71 10.43
CA THR A 1077 -37.38 51.96 9.87
C THR A 1077 -37.10 50.46 9.80
N GLY A 1078 -37.96 49.67 10.42
CA GLY A 1078 -37.81 48.21 10.56
C GLY A 1078 -37.38 47.75 11.95
N ALA A 1079 -36.73 48.62 12.74
CA ALA A 1079 -36.46 48.35 14.15
C ALA A 1079 -37.67 48.72 15.03
N THR A 1080 -37.76 48.09 16.20
CA THR A 1080 -38.74 48.38 17.26
C THR A 1080 -38.01 48.60 18.58
N LEU A 1081 -38.17 49.76 19.20
CA LEU A 1081 -37.79 49.94 20.60
C LEU A 1081 -38.95 49.48 21.48
N ARG A 1082 -38.71 48.50 22.37
CA ARG A 1082 -39.69 48.04 23.35
C ARG A 1082 -39.33 48.56 24.74
N VAL A 1083 -40.10 49.51 25.25
CA VAL A 1083 -39.95 50.01 26.64
C VAL A 1083 -41.02 49.40 27.52
N ASP A 1084 -40.60 48.66 28.55
CA ASP A 1084 -41.46 48.23 29.64
C ASP A 1084 -41.47 49.35 30.73
N LEU A 1085 -42.67 49.78 31.16
CA LEU A 1085 -42.87 50.82 32.18
C LEU A 1085 -43.19 50.15 33.52
N ASN A 1086 -42.27 50.29 34.48
CA ASN A 1086 -42.08 49.31 35.56
C ASN A 1086 -42.28 49.87 36.98
N GLY A 1087 -42.61 51.15 37.17
CA GLY A 1087 -42.86 51.70 38.50
C GLY A 1087 -43.69 52.98 38.56
N LEU A 1088 -44.38 53.17 39.68
CA LEU A 1088 -44.88 54.49 40.10
C LEU A 1088 -43.68 55.46 40.23
N ASN A 1089 -43.88 56.72 39.87
CA ASN A 1089 -42.83 57.76 39.78
C ASN A 1089 -41.89 57.66 38.56
N GLY A 1090 -42.42 57.33 37.38
CA GLY A 1090 -41.76 57.63 36.10
C GLY A 1090 -40.68 56.64 35.64
N GLN A 1091 -40.46 55.55 36.37
CA GLN A 1091 -39.44 54.55 36.04
C GLN A 1091 -39.82 53.69 34.82
N SER A 1092 -38.83 53.54 33.93
CA SER A 1092 -38.91 52.93 32.60
C SER A 1092 -37.65 52.11 32.31
N SER A 1093 -37.71 51.20 31.35
CA SER A 1093 -36.51 50.63 30.72
C SER A 1093 -35.82 51.68 29.82
N GLN A 1094 -35.11 52.62 30.42
CA GLN A 1094 -34.53 53.80 29.76
C GLN A 1094 -33.24 53.47 28.97
N LEU A 1095 -33.03 54.14 27.83
CA LEU A 1095 -31.73 54.22 27.15
C LEU A 1095 -31.00 55.50 27.58
N GLN A 1096 -29.68 55.45 27.77
CA GLN A 1096 -28.86 56.65 28.02
C GLN A 1096 -27.88 56.87 26.87
N VAL A 1097 -27.88 58.05 26.24
CA VAL A 1097 -27.11 58.31 25.03
C VAL A 1097 -26.32 59.62 25.17
N ALA A 1098 -25.00 59.57 25.03
CA ALA A 1098 -24.12 60.74 25.05
C ALA A 1098 -23.71 61.21 23.62
N GLY A 1099 -24.04 60.43 22.59
CA GLY A 1099 -23.93 60.82 21.18
C GLY A 1099 -25.27 61.25 20.57
N ALA A 1100 -25.25 61.69 19.31
CA ALA A 1100 -26.47 62.15 18.63
C ALA A 1100 -27.54 61.03 18.49
N VAL A 1101 -28.79 61.34 18.82
CA VAL A 1101 -29.95 60.43 18.73
C VAL A 1101 -30.69 60.66 17.40
N ASN A 1102 -30.79 59.61 16.58
CA ASN A 1102 -31.45 59.62 15.28
C ASN A 1102 -32.60 58.60 15.28
N VAL A 1103 -33.84 59.04 15.07
CA VAL A 1103 -35.03 58.16 15.01
C VAL A 1103 -35.64 58.27 13.62
N THR A 1104 -35.21 57.41 12.69
CA THR A 1104 -35.61 57.44 11.28
C THR A 1104 -36.75 56.47 11.01
N GLY A 1105 -37.86 56.61 11.74
CA GLY A 1105 -39.10 55.85 11.52
C GLY A 1105 -39.14 54.44 12.12
N ALA A 1106 -38.38 54.18 13.21
CA ALA A 1106 -38.56 52.96 14.01
C ALA A 1106 -39.95 52.89 14.65
N THR A 1107 -40.39 51.68 15.03
CA THR A 1107 -41.61 51.46 15.81
C THR A 1107 -41.32 51.66 17.31
N LEU A 1108 -42.26 52.29 18.04
CA LEU A 1108 -42.23 52.31 19.50
C LEU A 1108 -43.28 51.33 20.05
N GLN A 1109 -42.83 50.31 20.80
CA GLN A 1109 -43.70 49.46 21.60
C GLN A 1109 -43.56 49.84 23.07
N VAL A 1110 -44.69 50.13 23.72
CA VAL A 1110 -44.75 50.41 25.16
C VAL A 1110 -45.60 49.36 25.84
N VAL A 1111 -45.16 48.91 27.01
CA VAL A 1111 -45.86 47.92 27.84
C VAL A 1111 -45.91 48.43 29.27
N THR A 1112 -47.06 48.25 29.93
CA THR A 1112 -47.34 48.82 31.25
C THR A 1112 -47.70 47.71 32.25
N GLY A 1113 -46.88 47.50 33.28
CA GLY A 1113 -47.18 46.54 34.36
C GLY A 1113 -48.23 47.01 35.38
N PHE A 1114 -48.68 48.27 35.25
CA PHE A 1114 -49.61 48.96 36.15
C PHE A 1114 -50.43 50.00 35.37
N THR A 1115 -51.30 50.75 36.03
CA THR A 1115 -52.03 51.87 35.44
C THR A 1115 -51.41 53.20 35.89
N PRO A 1116 -50.68 53.93 35.03
CA PRO A 1116 -50.15 55.25 35.36
C PRO A 1116 -51.24 56.29 35.66
N SER A 1117 -50.94 57.19 36.60
CA SER A 1117 -51.76 58.38 36.86
C SER A 1117 -51.58 59.44 35.77
N THR A 1118 -52.63 60.24 35.55
CA THR A 1118 -52.55 61.40 34.64
C THR A 1118 -51.49 62.39 35.13
N GLY A 1119 -50.65 62.88 34.22
CA GLY A 1119 -49.50 63.73 34.51
C GLY A 1119 -48.19 62.98 34.81
N ALA A 1120 -48.21 61.65 35.00
CA ALA A 1120 -46.97 60.88 35.12
C ALA A 1120 -46.17 60.95 33.80
N SER A 1121 -44.85 61.11 33.90
CA SER A 1121 -43.95 61.18 32.74
C SER A 1121 -42.87 60.11 32.84
N PHE A 1122 -42.53 59.50 31.71
CA PHE A 1122 -41.58 58.39 31.59
C PHE A 1122 -40.55 58.73 30.52
N MET A 1123 -39.28 58.85 30.90
CA MET A 1123 -38.19 59.09 29.96
C MET A 1123 -37.80 57.77 29.27
N LEU A 1124 -37.76 57.76 27.95
CA LEU A 1124 -37.42 56.60 27.13
C LEU A 1124 -35.95 56.63 26.72
N ILE A 1125 -35.44 57.83 26.41
CA ILE A 1125 -34.07 58.10 26.00
C ILE A 1125 -33.60 59.35 26.76
N ASP A 1126 -32.63 59.18 27.65
CA ASP A 1126 -31.69 60.21 28.13
C ASP A 1126 -30.83 60.61 26.91
N ASN A 1127 -30.79 61.89 26.57
CA ASN A 1127 -29.93 62.44 25.54
C ASN A 1127 -28.94 63.43 26.18
N ASP A 1128 -27.93 62.89 26.87
CA ASP A 1128 -26.81 63.60 27.52
C ASP A 1128 -25.84 64.26 26.50
N SER A 1129 -26.35 64.57 25.30
CA SER A 1129 -25.66 65.29 24.25
C SER A 1129 -26.37 66.61 23.99
N ASN A 1130 -25.63 67.70 23.76
CA ASN A 1130 -26.19 69.02 23.43
C ASN A 1130 -26.85 69.09 22.02
N SER A 1131 -27.32 67.97 21.47
CA SER A 1131 -27.88 67.85 20.12
C SER A 1131 -29.34 67.39 20.16
N PRO A 1132 -30.26 68.02 19.43
CA PRO A 1132 -31.66 67.61 19.40
C PRO A 1132 -31.83 66.23 18.77
N VAL A 1133 -32.88 65.51 19.17
CA VAL A 1133 -33.28 64.25 18.53
C VAL A 1133 -33.67 64.50 17.08
N VAL A 1134 -33.03 63.78 16.16
CA VAL A 1134 -33.26 63.91 14.72
C VAL A 1134 -34.27 62.87 14.23
N GLY A 1135 -35.47 63.32 13.87
CA GLY A 1135 -36.55 62.46 13.37
C GLY A 1135 -37.55 62.05 14.45
N THR A 1136 -38.38 61.05 14.15
CA THR A 1136 -39.51 60.60 14.97
C THR A 1136 -39.79 59.10 14.79
N PHE A 1137 -40.38 58.45 15.79
CA PHE A 1137 -40.96 57.11 15.66
C PHE A 1137 -42.12 57.11 14.65
N ALA A 1138 -42.36 55.94 14.03
CA ALA A 1138 -43.41 55.74 13.04
C ALA A 1138 -44.80 56.11 13.60
N GLY A 1139 -45.48 57.05 12.94
CA GLY A 1139 -46.81 57.52 13.33
C GLY A 1139 -46.88 58.42 14.56
N LEU A 1140 -45.74 58.74 15.20
CA LEU A 1140 -45.67 59.51 16.45
C LEU A 1140 -44.84 60.80 16.31
N PRO A 1141 -45.31 61.82 15.56
CA PRO A 1141 -44.67 63.14 15.57
C PRO A 1141 -44.77 63.84 16.94
N GLN A 1142 -44.06 64.96 17.11
CA GLN A 1142 -44.08 65.77 18.34
C GLN A 1142 -45.52 66.10 18.77
N GLY A 1143 -45.86 65.79 20.03
CA GLY A 1143 -47.18 66.00 20.61
C GLY A 1143 -48.26 64.97 20.21
N ALA A 1144 -47.95 63.96 19.39
CA ALA A 1144 -48.88 62.89 19.04
C ALA A 1144 -49.23 61.99 20.25
N THR A 1145 -50.40 61.36 20.21
CA THR A 1145 -50.89 60.51 21.30
C THR A 1145 -50.86 59.02 20.97
N LEU A 1146 -50.32 58.21 21.88
CA LEU A 1146 -50.28 56.75 21.84
C LEU A 1146 -51.21 56.19 22.93
N VAL A 1147 -52.05 55.20 22.60
CA VAL A 1147 -52.96 54.56 23.57
C VAL A 1147 -52.49 53.14 23.88
N VAL A 1148 -52.24 52.86 25.17
CA VAL A 1148 -51.74 51.56 25.66
C VAL A 1148 -52.50 51.18 26.92
N GLY A 1149 -53.09 49.98 26.97
CA GLY A 1149 -53.88 49.53 28.14
C GLY A 1149 -55.09 50.40 28.48
N GLY A 1150 -55.57 51.24 27.54
CA GLY A 1150 -56.60 52.26 27.78
C GLY A 1150 -56.07 53.60 28.32
N VAL A 1151 -54.78 53.69 28.65
CA VAL A 1151 -54.11 54.94 29.07
C VAL A 1151 -53.62 55.68 27.83
N THR A 1152 -53.83 57.00 27.78
CA THR A 1152 -53.35 57.86 26.69
C THR A 1152 -52.04 58.54 27.11
N PHE A 1153 -50.99 58.32 26.34
CA PHE A 1153 -49.68 58.99 26.48
C PHE A 1153 -49.50 59.99 25.35
N GLN A 1154 -48.82 61.10 25.62
CA GLN A 1154 -48.37 62.07 24.63
C GLN A 1154 -46.85 61.98 24.45
N MET A 1155 -46.40 62.00 23.19
CA MET A 1155 -44.99 61.90 22.80
C MET A 1155 -44.32 63.29 22.80
N ASN A 1156 -43.18 63.40 23.47
CA ASN A 1156 -42.32 64.58 23.44
C ASN A 1156 -40.87 64.18 23.09
N TYR A 1157 -40.27 64.85 22.11
CA TYR A 1157 -38.84 64.74 21.72
C TYR A 1157 -37.99 65.94 22.20
N GLN A 1158 -38.61 66.80 23.01
CA GLN A 1158 -38.05 67.94 23.73
C GLN A 1158 -38.43 67.82 25.20
N GLY A 1159 -38.27 66.62 25.74
CA GLY A 1159 -38.54 66.29 27.15
C GLY A 1159 -37.35 66.59 28.04
N GLY A 1160 -37.53 66.32 29.34
CA GLY A 1160 -36.48 66.37 30.36
C GLY A 1160 -35.75 67.72 30.40
N ASP A 1161 -34.49 67.74 29.95
CA ASP A 1161 -33.66 68.95 29.91
C ASP A 1161 -33.99 69.91 28.75
N GLY A 1162 -34.63 69.41 27.69
CA GLY A 1162 -34.89 70.10 26.43
C GLY A 1162 -34.69 69.25 25.18
N ASN A 1163 -33.98 68.11 25.26
CA ASN A 1163 -33.70 67.22 24.13
C ASN A 1163 -33.90 65.71 24.41
N ASP A 1164 -34.59 65.34 25.49
CA ASP A 1164 -34.93 63.95 25.80
C ASP A 1164 -36.20 63.45 25.09
N VAL A 1165 -36.33 62.12 25.00
CA VAL A 1165 -37.56 61.47 24.52
C VAL A 1165 -38.40 60.99 25.69
N VAL A 1166 -39.58 61.59 25.89
CA VAL A 1166 -40.44 61.39 27.06
C VAL A 1166 -41.90 61.11 26.64
N LEU A 1167 -42.55 60.17 27.33
CA LEU A 1167 -44.00 59.96 27.27
C LEU A 1167 -44.67 60.51 28.53
N THR A 1168 -45.65 61.41 28.36
CA THR A 1168 -46.46 61.96 29.47
C THR A 1168 -47.90 61.48 29.39
N VAL A 1169 -48.48 61.00 30.49
CA VAL A 1169 -49.87 60.54 30.55
C VAL A 1169 -50.82 61.73 30.51
N VAL A 1170 -51.71 61.76 29.51
CA VAL A 1170 -52.68 62.85 29.28
C VAL A 1170 -54.13 62.35 29.44
N PRO A 1171 -55.10 63.24 29.76
CA PRO A 1171 -56.51 62.86 29.82
C PRO A 1171 -57.00 62.30 28.48
N GLY A 1172 -57.55 61.08 28.50
CA GLY A 1172 -58.13 60.46 27.31
C GLY A 1172 -59.35 61.23 26.79
N ARG A 1173 -59.36 61.58 25.50
CA ARG A 1173 -60.46 62.32 24.87
C ARG A 1173 -61.63 61.37 24.56
N VAL A 1174 -62.62 61.32 25.44
CA VAL A 1174 -63.89 60.61 25.16
C VAL A 1174 -64.69 61.41 24.12
N LEU A 1175 -64.86 60.84 22.92
CA LEU A 1175 -65.79 61.37 21.92
C LEU A 1175 -67.13 60.62 22.02
N THR A 1176 -68.11 61.26 22.66
CA THR A 1176 -69.50 60.79 22.66
C THR A 1176 -70.17 61.13 21.33
N LEU A 1177 -70.63 60.11 20.59
CA LEU A 1177 -71.48 60.26 19.41
C LEU A 1177 -72.88 59.73 19.71
N THR A 1178 -73.89 60.59 19.59
CA THR A 1178 -75.31 60.27 19.81
C THR A 1178 -75.98 59.89 18.48
N PRO A 1179 -76.79 58.82 18.40
CA PRO A 1179 -77.17 58.20 17.12
C PRO A 1179 -78.44 58.75 16.47
N THR A 1180 -78.56 58.57 15.15
CA THR A 1180 -79.82 58.46 14.38
C THR A 1180 -79.55 57.67 13.09
N ALA A 1181 -80.54 56.93 12.57
CA ALA A 1181 -80.44 56.00 11.45
C ALA A 1181 -80.84 56.68 10.09
N THR A 1182 -80.97 56.05 8.90
CA THR A 1182 -81.36 54.65 8.57
C THR A 1182 -81.12 54.31 7.07
N SER A 1183 -80.90 53.03 6.75
CA SER A 1183 -81.16 52.36 5.44
C SER A 1183 -80.31 52.77 4.22
N THR A 1184 -80.06 51.92 3.19
CA THR A 1184 -80.53 50.54 2.85
C THR A 1184 -79.37 49.61 2.43
N ALA A 1185 -79.50 48.30 2.64
CA ALA A 1185 -78.66 47.25 2.01
C ALA A 1185 -79.30 46.71 0.70
N PRO A 1186 -78.73 45.73 -0.06
CA PRO A 1186 -78.79 44.31 0.37
C PRO A 1186 -77.69 43.32 -0.14
N THR A 1187 -77.41 42.26 0.66
CA THR A 1187 -76.87 40.92 0.27
C THR A 1187 -75.46 40.80 -0.37
N ALA A 1188 -74.73 39.66 -0.27
CA ALA A 1188 -74.99 38.35 0.37
C ALA A 1188 -73.72 37.71 1.01
N THR A 1189 -73.94 36.77 1.94
CA THR A 1189 -72.93 35.91 2.61
C THR A 1189 -72.80 34.53 1.92
N PRO A 1190 -71.71 33.76 2.13
CA PRO A 1190 -71.58 32.81 3.28
C PRO A 1190 -70.14 32.69 3.83
N THR A 1191 -69.76 31.91 4.86
CA THR A 1191 -70.36 31.42 6.13
C THR A 1191 -69.22 30.77 6.96
N PRO A 1192 -69.12 30.93 8.29
CA PRO A 1192 -68.03 30.35 9.11
C PRO A 1192 -68.41 29.03 9.81
N THR A 1193 -67.39 28.31 10.32
CA THR A 1193 -67.56 27.20 11.30
C THR A 1193 -66.39 27.12 12.30
N THR A 1194 -66.68 26.54 13.48
CA THR A 1194 -65.78 26.29 14.63
C THR A 1194 -64.99 24.97 14.44
N THR A 1195 -64.15 24.41 15.33
CA THR A 1195 -64.28 24.17 16.80
C THR A 1195 -62.94 23.73 17.44
N THR A 1196 -62.95 23.27 18.70
CA THR A 1196 -61.80 23.06 19.60
C THR A 1196 -61.11 21.69 19.53
N THR A 1197 -59.95 21.60 20.19
CA THR A 1197 -59.00 20.46 20.39
C THR A 1197 -59.50 19.39 21.40
N PRO A 1198 -58.73 18.29 21.73
CA PRO A 1198 -57.50 17.67 21.19
C PRO A 1198 -57.82 16.19 20.73
N PRO A 1199 -57.08 15.05 20.96
CA PRO A 1199 -55.67 14.76 21.34
C PRO A 1199 -54.98 13.51 20.66
N VAL A 1200 -53.73 13.19 21.09
CA VAL A 1200 -53.01 11.88 21.18
C VAL A 1200 -52.53 11.09 19.91
N THR A 1201 -51.19 11.03 19.78
CA THR A 1201 -50.22 10.06 19.16
C THR A 1201 -50.63 8.90 18.23
N LEU A 1202 -49.85 8.70 17.15
CA LEU A 1202 -48.71 7.72 17.08
C LEU A 1202 -47.80 7.95 15.84
N THR A 1203 -46.66 7.24 15.75
CA THR A 1203 -45.55 7.37 14.77
C THR A 1203 -45.52 6.20 13.74
N PRO A 1204 -44.50 6.07 12.84
CA PRO A 1204 -44.12 6.82 11.62
C PRO A 1204 -44.35 5.88 10.37
N PRO A 1205 -43.55 5.74 9.27
CA PRO A 1205 -42.39 6.48 8.70
C PRO A 1205 -42.40 6.68 7.14
N VAL A 1206 -41.20 6.97 6.57
CA VAL A 1206 -40.67 6.75 5.19
C VAL A 1206 -41.05 7.63 3.95
N THR A 1207 -40.12 8.56 3.63
CA THR A 1207 -39.36 8.74 2.34
C THR A 1207 -39.80 9.56 1.11
N LEU A 1208 -38.79 10.32 0.63
CA LEU A 1208 -38.29 10.56 -0.75
C LEU A 1208 -38.81 11.73 -1.64
N THR A 1209 -38.01 12.82 -1.59
CA THR A 1209 -37.41 13.61 -2.71
C THR A 1209 -38.25 14.33 -3.79
N PRO A 1210 -37.90 15.59 -4.15
CA PRO A 1210 -38.52 16.34 -5.24
C PRO A 1210 -37.83 16.09 -6.62
N PRO A 1211 -38.54 16.32 -7.74
CA PRO A 1211 -37.94 16.31 -9.08
C PRO A 1211 -37.21 17.62 -9.40
N VAL A 1212 -36.02 17.53 -9.99
CA VAL A 1212 -35.27 18.68 -10.55
C VAL A 1212 -35.48 18.75 -12.05
N THR A 1213 -35.88 19.92 -12.57
CA THR A 1213 -35.99 20.20 -14.01
C THR A 1213 -34.61 20.45 -14.62
N LEU A 1214 -34.29 19.78 -15.73
CA LEU A 1214 -33.10 20.03 -16.54
C LEU A 1214 -33.45 20.81 -17.82
N THR A 1215 -32.61 21.79 -18.16
CA THR A 1215 -32.60 22.46 -19.48
C THR A 1215 -31.45 21.92 -20.35
N PRO A 1216 -31.63 21.83 -21.68
CA PRO A 1216 -30.63 21.19 -22.56
C PRO A 1216 -29.54 22.18 -23.03
N PRO A 1217 -28.25 21.81 -22.95
CA PRO A 1217 -27.15 22.50 -23.62
C PRO A 1217 -26.94 22.01 -25.07
N THR A 1218 -26.11 22.74 -25.82
CA THR A 1218 -25.84 22.59 -27.26
C THR A 1218 -24.90 21.44 -27.63
N SER A 1219 -24.99 20.96 -28.88
CA SER A 1219 -24.09 19.95 -29.47
C SER A 1219 -23.00 20.53 -30.39
N ASP A 1220 -21.77 20.03 -30.29
CA ASP A 1220 -20.79 19.95 -31.39
C ASP A 1220 -19.99 18.63 -31.27
N PRO A 1221 -19.59 17.94 -32.36
CA PRO A 1221 -19.11 16.55 -32.28
C PRO A 1221 -17.59 16.38 -32.45
N ARG A 1222 -17.01 15.39 -31.74
CA ARG A 1222 -15.80 14.64 -32.17
C ARG A 1222 -15.45 13.46 -31.26
N THR A 1223 -16.02 12.29 -31.55
CA THR A 1223 -15.39 10.94 -31.58
C THR A 1223 -16.48 9.91 -31.85
N GLY A 1224 -16.36 9.17 -32.96
CA GLY A 1224 -17.38 8.21 -33.37
C GLY A 1224 -16.99 6.77 -33.08
N GLN A 1225 -17.59 6.15 -32.08
CA GLN A 1225 -17.72 4.68 -32.04
C GLN A 1225 -18.97 4.28 -31.27
N GLN A 1226 -19.89 3.58 -31.95
CA GLN A 1226 -21.08 2.99 -31.33
C GLN A 1226 -20.76 1.56 -30.91
N THR A 1227 -20.93 1.24 -29.62
CA THR A 1227 -20.91 -0.14 -29.13
C THR A 1227 -22.32 -0.53 -28.73
N ILE A 1228 -22.91 -1.47 -29.48
CA ILE A 1228 -24.28 -1.94 -29.25
C ILE A 1228 -24.26 -3.02 -28.16
N TYR A 1229 -25.02 -2.82 -27.08
CA TYR A 1229 -25.33 -3.88 -26.12
C TYR A 1229 -26.63 -4.59 -26.51
N LEU A 1230 -26.56 -5.91 -26.67
CA LEU A 1230 -27.71 -6.81 -26.81
C LEU A 1230 -27.76 -7.76 -25.59
N PRO A 1231 -28.93 -7.94 -24.94
CA PRO A 1231 -29.05 -8.76 -23.73
C PRO A 1231 -29.57 -10.19 -23.99
N VAL A 1232 -28.83 -11.19 -23.53
CA VAL A 1232 -29.23 -12.62 -23.38
C VAL A 1232 -28.52 -13.13 -22.12
N VAL A 1233 -29.17 -13.34 -20.97
CA VAL A 1233 -30.11 -14.41 -20.58
C VAL A 1233 -29.43 -15.79 -20.41
N ALA A 1234 -29.20 -16.11 -19.14
CA ALA A 1234 -29.11 -17.44 -18.51
C ALA A 1234 -28.51 -18.63 -19.28
N ARG A 1235 -27.30 -19.02 -18.88
CA ARG A 1235 -27.08 -20.32 -18.22
C ARG A 1235 -26.00 -20.22 -17.16
#